data_AF-A0A7C3WUW6-F1
#
_entry.id   AF-A0A7C3WUW6-F1
#
_cell.length_a   1.000
_cell.length_b   1.000
_cell.length_c   1.000
_cell.angle_alpha   90.00
_cell.angle_beta   90.00
_cell.angle_gamma   90.00
#
_symmetry.space_group_name_H-M   'P 1'
#
loop_
_entity.id
_entity.type
_entity.pdbx_description
1 polymer ?
#
loop_
_entity_poly.entity_id
_entity_poly.type
_entity_poly.pdbx_seq_one_letter_code
_entity_poly.pdbx_strand_id
1 'polypeptide(L)'
;MHTLRYLLGIQVMSVRPHETIRVQVSIELGNVLREVVEERCEASKDPHLCTLLRLLGKPEVTVLMPQEIRVGEERRYVDMALGREIVFEFKSSEKELEEAARDAEAKYWGLVSKAKFFIATNWDRWRIYRVTKSGLELVRDCSRAEARALLRSQLLPQLERLKVPATPRNVEALYKLDHERALSLLRGVFERVRNDPRVKPLYEAYKGVMSMLYGEASDEFFANLFVRHTYMHMAVSASLAAALGEVGDLERACSGAFLGGANIALPYLNWWRVALGDPDLRGSLWEVLESVAGRASMVDWSLGAEDVFRALYEFLIEPETRRRIGEYYTPLWLVEMMVGHFDLRGRVVLDPFCGSGTFLVEVFHRKVDLGEEPEEALGEVVGFDINPLAVAVARSELVLAYYRRAGSAPKSAPHVYHIDTLSAWFRDSPRGLEALMDKAASYMGARLFGQLASKSPSEVLSALRALEEGLTFSIRFAYGGCGCDKECLKESITKRLRMELGASGGELVQSFLEHFERDSVAEMLADLIVEHGGDDVWAVVLASAYAAVLMSEFKPDIIVTNPPWVPVTEYKAPYAKRITKYMLRHIKAVVGARAASVLAGADIALAALGKSVELAREGVAFVMNREQLFCHRSPMQAGVVAAYSLLRSLLGGTGAEVLLYDIDFDAFGHGVYPAVVVVKKGGSA
;
A
#
# COMPACT_ATOMS: atom_id res chain seq x y z
N MET A 1 8.27 7.08 42.87
CA MET A 1 7.03 7.87 42.74
C MET A 1 7.24 9.34 42.31
N HIS A 2 8.40 9.74 41.76
CA HIS A 2 8.59 11.12 41.27
C HIS A 2 8.99 11.25 39.79
N THR A 3 9.14 10.14 39.07
CA THR A 3 9.58 10.13 37.66
C THR A 3 8.45 9.93 36.64
N LEU A 4 7.18 9.92 37.06
CA LEU A 4 6.01 9.63 36.21
C LEU A 4 5.22 10.88 35.76
N ARG A 5 5.62 12.09 36.18
CA ARG A 5 4.84 13.32 35.94
C ARG A 5 5.14 14.07 34.64
N TYR A 6 6.14 13.65 33.86
CA TYR A 6 6.60 14.43 32.70
C TYR A 6 6.36 13.82 31.31
N LEU A 7 5.84 12.58 31.21
CA LEU A 7 5.67 11.91 29.91
C LEU A 7 4.28 12.07 29.26
N LEU A 8 3.29 12.63 29.96
CA LEU A 8 1.96 12.86 29.41
C LEU A 8 1.43 14.20 29.93
N GLY A 9 1.50 15.24 29.10
CA GLY A 9 0.91 16.55 29.37
C GLY A 9 -0.62 16.52 29.35
N ILE A 10 -1.22 15.71 30.21
CA ILE A 10 -2.67 15.55 30.35
C ILE A 10 -3.03 15.90 31.80
N GLN A 11 -3.86 16.93 31.96
CA GLN A 11 -4.53 17.23 33.23
C GLN A 11 -5.21 15.95 33.76
N VAL A 12 -4.91 15.61 35.02
CA VAL A 12 -5.38 14.39 35.68
C VAL A 12 -6.90 14.36 35.74
N MET A 13 -7.53 13.74 34.75
CA MET A 13 -8.85 13.13 34.89
C MET A 13 -8.66 11.80 35.65
N SER A 14 -9.57 11.48 36.57
CA SER A 14 -9.51 10.25 37.37
C SER A 14 -9.54 9.02 36.45
N VAL A 15 -8.38 8.38 36.28
CA VAL A 15 -8.21 7.12 35.54
C VAL A 15 -9.10 6.05 36.19
N ARG A 16 -9.90 5.32 35.40
CA ARG A 16 -10.79 4.28 35.97
C ARG A 16 -9.93 3.17 36.61
N PRO A 17 -10.39 2.49 37.68
CA PRO A 17 -9.59 1.44 38.35
C PRO A 17 -9.02 0.36 37.41
N HIS A 18 -9.80 -0.05 36.41
CA HIS A 18 -9.39 -1.03 35.39
C HIS A 18 -8.21 -0.55 34.51
N GLU A 19 -8.13 0.74 34.18
CA GLU A 19 -7.02 1.31 33.41
C GLU A 19 -5.69 1.25 34.16
N THR A 20 -5.74 1.43 35.49
CA THR A 20 -4.54 1.34 36.34
C THR A 20 -4.03 -0.10 36.42
N ILE A 21 -4.94 -1.06 36.62
CA ILE A 21 -4.62 -2.50 36.66
C ILE A 21 -3.98 -2.94 35.34
N ARG A 22 -4.57 -2.53 34.21
CA ARG A 22 -4.05 -2.82 32.87
C ARG A 22 -2.60 -2.36 32.70
N VAL A 23 -2.29 -1.10 33.05
CA VAL A 23 -0.92 -0.57 32.94
C VAL A 23 0.06 -1.35 33.81
N GLN A 24 -0.33 -1.68 35.04
CA GLN A 24 0.51 -2.43 35.97
C GLN A 24 0.80 -3.85 35.48
N VAL A 25 -0.24 -4.55 35.01
CA VAL A 25 -0.10 -5.90 34.45
C VAL A 25 0.78 -5.90 33.20
N SER A 26 0.59 -4.94 32.28
CA SER A 26 1.42 -4.84 31.06
C SER A 26 2.89 -4.61 31.37
N ILE A 27 3.21 -3.77 32.36
CA ILE A 27 4.60 -3.54 32.79
C ILE A 27 5.21 -4.80 33.40
N GLU A 28 4.50 -5.45 34.32
CA GLU A 28 4.99 -6.67 34.98
C GLU A 28 5.20 -7.79 33.96
N LEU A 29 4.23 -8.01 33.08
CA LEU A 29 4.31 -9.03 32.05
C LEU A 29 5.43 -8.72 31.03
N GLY A 30 5.63 -7.45 30.68
CA GLY A 30 6.75 -7.02 29.83
C GLY A 30 8.11 -7.32 30.47
N ASN A 31 8.27 -7.10 31.77
CA ASN A 31 9.49 -7.43 32.51
C ASN A 31 9.73 -8.94 32.56
N VAL A 32 8.71 -9.73 32.93
CA VAL A 32 8.83 -11.19 33.00
C VAL A 32 9.09 -11.79 31.62
N LEU A 33 8.44 -11.27 30.58
CA LEU A 33 8.69 -11.70 29.20
C LEU A 33 10.13 -11.39 28.77
N ARG A 34 10.65 -10.21 29.11
CA ARG A 34 12.06 -9.86 28.84
C ARG A 34 13.01 -10.84 29.52
N GLU A 35 12.82 -11.12 30.82
CA GLU A 35 13.64 -12.08 31.58
C GLU A 35 13.64 -13.46 30.90
N VAL A 36 12.47 -13.97 30.53
CA VAL A 36 12.34 -15.29 29.88
C VAL A 36 12.97 -15.32 28.48
N VAL A 37 12.75 -14.27 27.68
CA VAL A 37 13.31 -14.19 26.31
C VAL A 37 14.83 -14.00 26.36
N GLU A 38 15.36 -13.28 27.34
CA GLU A 38 16.79 -13.10 27.57
C GLU A 38 17.47 -14.43 27.88
N GLU A 39 17.00 -15.16 28.90
CA GLU A 39 17.52 -16.49 29.26
C GLU A 39 17.51 -17.45 28.06
N ARG A 40 16.42 -17.45 27.28
CA ARG A 40 16.29 -18.33 26.10
C ARG A 40 17.19 -17.89 24.95
N CYS A 41 17.29 -16.60 24.65
CA CYS A 41 18.20 -16.08 23.62
C CYS A 41 19.67 -16.36 23.99
N GLU A 42 20.04 -16.24 25.26
CA GLU A 42 21.39 -16.56 25.72
C GLU A 42 21.72 -18.04 25.54
N ALA A 43 20.78 -18.93 25.86
CA ALA A 43 20.94 -20.37 25.78
C ALA A 43 20.93 -20.91 24.35
N SER A 44 20.00 -20.48 23.50
CA SER A 44 19.82 -21.04 22.15
C SER A 44 20.54 -20.27 21.05
N LYS A 45 20.86 -18.99 21.28
CA LYS A 45 21.29 -18.02 20.25
C LYS A 45 20.34 -17.95 19.05
N ASP A 46 19.07 -18.29 19.26
CA ASP A 46 18.04 -18.24 18.23
C ASP A 46 17.81 -16.79 17.74
N PRO A 47 17.98 -16.51 16.42
CA PRO A 47 17.88 -15.15 15.90
C PRO A 47 16.53 -14.49 16.13
N HIS A 48 15.44 -15.25 16.14
CA HIS A 48 14.10 -14.73 16.38
C HIS A 48 13.96 -14.25 17.83
N LEU A 49 14.35 -15.08 18.81
CA LEU A 49 14.33 -14.70 20.23
C LEU A 49 15.25 -13.51 20.53
N CYS A 50 16.44 -13.48 19.93
CA CYS A 50 17.35 -12.37 20.14
C CYS A 50 16.88 -11.07 19.45
N THR A 51 16.13 -11.16 18.35
CA THR A 51 15.46 -10.00 17.74
C THR A 51 14.30 -9.52 18.60
N LEU A 52 13.49 -10.44 19.13
CA LEU A 52 12.41 -10.13 20.06
C LEU A 52 12.94 -9.47 21.35
N LEU A 53 14.07 -9.93 21.88
CA LEU A 53 14.72 -9.31 23.04
C LEU A 53 15.11 -7.84 22.77
N ARG A 54 15.75 -7.58 21.63
CA ARG A 54 16.11 -6.22 21.19
C ARG A 54 14.87 -5.34 21.04
N LEU A 55 13.80 -5.90 20.48
CA LEU A 55 12.52 -5.23 20.34
C LEU A 55 11.92 -4.86 21.72
N LEU A 56 11.89 -5.81 22.65
CA LEU A 56 11.40 -5.62 24.03
C LEU A 56 12.22 -4.60 24.84
N GLY A 57 13.45 -4.30 24.42
CA GLY A 57 14.30 -3.27 25.02
C GLY A 57 13.96 -1.84 24.60
N LYS A 58 13.10 -1.64 23.59
CA LYS A 58 12.75 -0.33 23.05
C LYS A 58 11.49 0.24 23.72
N PRO A 59 11.48 1.52 24.14
CA PRO A 59 10.32 2.15 24.76
C PRO A 59 9.10 2.21 23.82
N GLU A 60 9.33 2.24 22.51
CA GLU A 60 8.30 2.30 21.46
C GLU A 60 7.51 0.99 21.29
N VAL A 61 7.96 -0.13 21.85
CA VAL A 61 7.38 -1.47 21.64
C VAL A 61 6.51 -1.92 22.83
N THR A 62 5.86 -0.97 23.51
CA THR A 62 5.04 -1.24 24.69
C THR A 62 3.76 -2.06 24.39
N VAL A 63 3.54 -2.53 23.15
CA VAL A 63 2.28 -3.16 22.71
C VAL A 63 2.48 -4.48 21.96
N LEU A 64 3.27 -5.41 22.51
CA LEU A 64 3.07 -6.84 22.19
C LEU A 64 1.72 -7.37 22.69
N MET A 65 1.04 -6.56 23.50
CA MET A 65 -0.22 -6.88 24.12
C MET A 65 -1.31 -5.96 23.59
N PRO A 66 -2.00 -6.34 22.50
CA PRO A 66 -3.13 -5.55 22.01
C PRO A 66 -4.18 -5.44 23.13
N GLN A 67 -4.73 -4.24 23.27
CA GLN A 67 -5.72 -3.89 24.30
C GLN A 67 -7.08 -3.69 23.64
N GLU A 68 -8.15 -3.91 24.40
CA GLU A 68 -9.53 -3.66 23.94
C GLU A 68 -9.80 -4.36 22.59
N ILE A 69 -9.58 -5.67 22.57
CA ILE A 69 -9.69 -6.50 21.37
C ILE A 69 -11.17 -6.80 21.12
N ARG A 70 -11.70 -6.33 20.00
CA ARG A 70 -13.10 -6.56 19.62
C ARG A 70 -13.36 -8.04 19.32
N VAL A 71 -14.49 -8.57 19.80
CA VAL A 71 -14.91 -9.96 19.55
C VAL A 71 -16.32 -10.00 18.96
N GLY A 72 -16.44 -10.52 17.74
CA GLY A 72 -17.71 -10.62 17.01
C GLY A 72 -18.23 -9.29 16.46
N GLU A 73 -19.45 -9.29 15.92
CA GLU A 73 -20.10 -8.10 15.34
C GLU A 73 -20.59 -7.11 16.41
N GLU A 74 -20.95 -7.60 17.60
CA GLU A 74 -21.36 -6.76 18.73
C GLU A 74 -20.19 -5.94 19.33
N ARG A 75 -20.50 -4.87 20.08
CA ARG A 75 -19.52 -4.05 20.84
C ARG A 75 -18.98 -4.79 22.08
N ARG A 76 -18.39 -5.97 21.88
CA ARG A 76 -17.77 -6.78 22.93
C ARG A 76 -16.27 -6.69 22.81
N TYR A 77 -15.58 -6.50 23.94
CA TYR A 77 -14.13 -6.32 23.98
C TYR A 77 -13.52 -7.21 25.05
N VAL A 78 -12.37 -7.78 24.73
CA VAL A 78 -11.48 -8.43 25.68
C VAL A 78 -10.40 -7.44 26.06
N ASP A 79 -10.07 -7.36 27.34
CA ASP A 79 -9.23 -6.27 27.85
C ASP A 79 -7.82 -6.27 27.25
N MET A 80 -7.19 -7.45 27.17
CA MET A 80 -5.84 -7.59 26.65
C MET A 80 -5.56 -9.02 26.17
N ALA A 81 -4.65 -9.20 25.21
CA ALA A 81 -4.04 -10.49 24.92
C ALA A 81 -2.52 -10.38 24.82
N LEU A 82 -1.80 -11.50 24.95
CA LEU A 82 -0.39 -11.62 24.58
C LEU A 82 -0.31 -12.56 23.37
N GLY A 83 -0.18 -11.96 22.18
CA GLY A 83 -0.36 -12.68 20.91
C GLY A 83 -1.69 -13.45 20.88
N ARG A 84 -1.67 -14.66 20.33
CA ARG A 84 -2.80 -15.60 20.36
C ARG A 84 -2.74 -16.57 21.53
N GLU A 85 -1.78 -16.42 22.44
CA GLU A 85 -1.42 -17.46 23.39
C GLU A 85 -2.08 -17.28 24.76
N ILE A 86 -2.22 -16.03 25.22
CA ILE A 86 -2.80 -15.71 26.52
C ILE A 86 -3.81 -14.58 26.37
N VAL A 87 -5.01 -14.77 26.93
CA VAL A 87 -6.06 -13.75 26.98
C VAL A 87 -6.22 -13.28 28.42
N PHE A 88 -6.40 -11.97 28.62
CA PHE A 88 -6.55 -11.33 29.91
C PHE A 88 -7.88 -10.60 30.06
N GLU A 89 -8.43 -10.68 31.26
CA GLU A 89 -9.59 -9.91 31.72
C GLU A 89 -9.23 -9.21 33.04
N PHE A 90 -9.43 -7.90 33.11
CA PHE A 90 -9.13 -7.06 34.26
C PHE A 90 -10.39 -6.71 35.02
N LYS A 91 -10.46 -7.10 36.29
CA LYS A 91 -11.61 -6.83 37.15
C LYS A 91 -11.26 -5.88 38.29
N SER A 92 -12.23 -5.09 38.75
CA SER A 92 -12.02 -4.15 39.85
C SER A 92 -12.16 -4.80 41.22
N SER A 93 -12.85 -5.94 41.30
CA SER A 93 -13.14 -6.64 42.56
C SER A 93 -12.94 -8.14 42.45
N GLU A 94 -12.66 -8.82 43.57
CA GLU A 94 -12.49 -10.27 43.59
C GLU A 94 -13.78 -11.03 43.23
N LYS A 95 -14.95 -10.47 43.55
CA LYS A 95 -16.25 -11.07 43.22
C LYS A 95 -16.44 -11.22 41.70
N GLU A 96 -16.01 -10.22 40.95
CA GLU A 96 -16.06 -10.24 39.48
C GLU A 96 -15.10 -11.27 38.85
N LEU A 97 -14.04 -11.68 39.56
CA LEU A 97 -13.10 -12.68 39.05
C LEU A 97 -13.74 -14.07 38.93
N GLU A 98 -14.73 -14.38 39.77
CA GLU A 98 -15.48 -15.64 39.72
C GLU A 98 -16.38 -15.70 38.49
N GLU A 99 -16.91 -14.55 38.06
CA GLU A 99 -17.78 -14.43 36.89
C GLU A 99 -16.99 -14.34 35.58
N ALA A 100 -15.75 -13.86 35.62
CA ALA A 100 -14.89 -13.66 34.45
C ALA A 100 -14.74 -14.91 33.57
N ALA A 101 -14.59 -16.09 34.16
CA ALA A 101 -14.47 -17.34 33.40
C ALA A 101 -15.77 -17.71 32.68
N ARG A 102 -16.93 -17.54 33.34
CA ARG A 102 -18.25 -17.77 32.73
C ARG A 102 -18.52 -16.79 31.61
N ASP A 103 -18.16 -15.52 31.82
CA ASP A 103 -18.25 -14.48 30.81
C ASP A 103 -17.37 -14.79 29.60
N ALA A 104 -16.14 -15.27 29.81
CA ALA A 104 -15.26 -15.67 28.73
C ALA A 104 -15.85 -16.81 27.87
N GLU A 105 -16.43 -17.84 28.51
CA GLU A 105 -17.08 -18.97 27.82
C GLU A 105 -18.38 -18.56 27.11
N ALA A 106 -19.15 -17.62 27.68
CA ALA A 106 -20.43 -17.21 27.11
C ALA A 106 -20.30 -16.12 26.04
N LYS A 107 -19.37 -15.17 26.23
CA LYS A 107 -19.31 -13.92 25.46
C LYS A 107 -18.12 -13.86 24.51
N TYR A 108 -16.99 -14.46 24.87
CA TYR A 108 -15.70 -14.24 24.20
C TYR A 108 -15.07 -15.53 23.65
N TRP A 109 -15.79 -16.65 23.69
CA TRP A 109 -15.24 -17.98 23.40
C TRP A 109 -14.57 -18.08 22.04
N GLY A 110 -15.09 -17.43 21.00
CA GLY A 110 -14.49 -17.46 19.66
C GLY A 110 -13.04 -16.95 19.60
N LEU A 111 -12.64 -16.07 20.52
CA LEU A 111 -11.25 -15.64 20.72
C LEU A 111 -10.54 -16.52 21.75
N VAL A 112 -11.16 -16.71 22.92
CA VAL A 112 -10.56 -17.40 24.07
C VAL A 112 -10.23 -18.86 23.75
N SER A 113 -11.07 -19.56 22.98
CA SER A 113 -10.90 -20.96 22.61
C SER A 113 -9.65 -21.22 21.75
N LYS A 114 -9.04 -20.16 21.20
CA LYS A 114 -7.82 -20.22 20.39
C LYS A 114 -6.55 -19.98 21.23
N ALA A 115 -6.70 -19.48 22.45
CA ALA A 115 -5.60 -19.25 23.37
C ALA A 115 -5.21 -20.52 24.12
N LYS A 116 -3.99 -20.55 24.69
CA LYS A 116 -3.56 -21.59 25.62
C LYS A 116 -4.02 -21.31 27.04
N PHE A 117 -4.03 -20.03 27.42
CA PHE A 117 -4.39 -19.60 28.76
C PHE A 117 -5.37 -18.42 28.74
N PHE A 118 -6.26 -18.40 29.73
CA PHE A 118 -7.10 -17.26 30.07
C PHE A 118 -6.77 -16.82 31.49
N ILE A 119 -6.57 -15.52 31.71
CA ILE A 119 -6.16 -14.96 33.00
C ILE A 119 -7.11 -13.85 33.41
N ALA A 120 -7.79 -14.03 34.54
CA ALA A 120 -8.57 -12.98 35.16
C ALA A 120 -7.80 -12.41 36.37
N THR A 121 -7.63 -11.09 36.46
CA THR A 121 -6.90 -10.47 37.57
C THR A 121 -7.42 -9.08 37.95
N ASN A 122 -7.31 -8.77 39.23
CA ASN A 122 -7.49 -7.42 39.78
C ASN A 122 -6.16 -6.82 40.27
N TRP A 123 -5.04 -7.25 39.69
CA TRP A 123 -3.65 -6.99 40.10
C TRP A 123 -3.16 -7.77 41.33
N ASP A 124 -3.92 -7.78 42.41
CA ASP A 124 -3.48 -8.45 43.66
C ASP A 124 -3.70 -9.96 43.62
N ARG A 125 -4.83 -10.39 43.04
CA ARG A 125 -5.24 -11.79 42.90
C ARG A 125 -5.34 -12.18 41.43
N TRP A 126 -4.88 -13.39 41.12
CA TRP A 126 -4.74 -13.90 39.76
C TRP A 126 -5.38 -15.27 39.65
N ARG A 127 -6.33 -15.42 38.72
CA ARG A 127 -6.93 -16.70 38.37
C ARG A 127 -6.47 -17.08 36.97
N ILE A 128 -5.66 -18.12 36.89
CA ILE A 128 -5.04 -18.63 35.67
C ILE A 128 -5.78 -19.89 35.26
N TYR A 129 -6.34 -19.86 34.05
CA TYR A 129 -7.07 -20.96 33.46
C TYR A 129 -6.33 -21.50 32.25
N ARG A 130 -6.34 -22.82 32.08
CA ARG A 130 -5.96 -23.50 30.85
C ARG A 130 -7.19 -23.59 29.96
N VAL A 131 -7.03 -23.20 28.70
CA VAL A 131 -8.09 -23.34 27.71
C VAL A 131 -8.08 -24.79 27.21
N THR A 132 -9.24 -25.44 27.27
CA THR A 132 -9.43 -26.81 26.81
C THR A 132 -10.57 -26.87 25.80
N LYS A 133 -10.73 -28.01 25.11
CA LYS A 133 -11.87 -28.22 24.19
C LYS A 133 -13.23 -28.13 24.90
N SER A 134 -13.27 -28.39 26.21
CA SER A 134 -14.48 -28.42 27.03
C SER A 134 -14.75 -27.14 27.81
N GLY A 135 -13.89 -26.12 27.71
CA GLY A 135 -14.01 -24.89 28.50
C GLY A 135 -12.71 -24.47 29.18
N LEU A 136 -12.82 -23.65 30.22
CA LEU A 136 -11.72 -23.13 31.03
C LEU A 136 -11.48 -23.97 32.29
N GLU A 137 -10.29 -24.55 32.40
CA GLU A 137 -9.88 -25.32 33.59
C GLU A 137 -9.00 -24.44 34.49
N LEU A 138 -9.40 -24.22 35.75
CA LEU A 138 -8.61 -23.42 36.69
C LEU A 138 -7.31 -24.14 37.05
N VAL A 139 -6.18 -23.59 36.60
CA VAL A 139 -4.83 -24.08 36.93
C VAL A 139 -4.40 -23.55 38.29
N ARG A 140 -4.66 -22.26 38.55
CA ARG A 140 -4.28 -21.63 39.81
C ARG A 140 -5.15 -20.43 40.13
N ASP A 141 -5.44 -20.27 41.41
CA ASP A 141 -5.90 -19.02 42.02
C ASP A 141 -4.84 -18.63 43.06
N CYS A 142 -4.17 -17.49 42.84
CA CYS A 142 -2.96 -17.15 43.59
C CYS A 142 -2.71 -15.64 43.73
N SER A 143 -1.75 -15.32 44.60
CA SER A 143 -1.24 -13.95 44.75
C SER A 143 -0.42 -13.51 43.55
N ARG A 144 -0.23 -12.20 43.39
CA ARG A 144 0.66 -11.61 42.36
C ARG A 144 2.06 -12.23 42.33
N ALA A 145 2.68 -12.48 43.49
CA ALA A 145 4.04 -13.01 43.56
C ALA A 145 4.13 -14.45 43.01
N GLU A 146 3.13 -15.27 43.33
CA GLU A 146 3.01 -16.63 42.81
C GLU A 146 2.66 -16.63 41.31
N ALA A 147 1.77 -15.73 40.88
CA ALA A 147 1.44 -15.56 39.47
C ALA A 147 2.67 -15.18 38.64
N ARG A 148 3.51 -14.25 39.12
CA ARG A 148 4.79 -13.87 38.50
C ARG A 148 5.70 -15.10 38.34
N ALA A 149 5.84 -15.90 39.40
CA ALA A 149 6.66 -17.11 39.36
C ALA A 149 6.14 -18.14 38.34
N LEU A 150 4.81 -18.34 38.25
CA LEU A 150 4.18 -19.22 37.27
C LEU A 150 4.34 -18.70 35.84
N LEU A 151 4.16 -17.40 35.61
CA LEU A 151 4.37 -16.76 34.32
C LEU A 151 5.79 -17.00 33.82
N ARG A 152 6.80 -16.75 34.68
CA ARG A 152 8.21 -16.92 34.34
C ARG A 152 8.60 -18.37 34.09
N SER A 153 8.22 -19.28 35.00
CA SER A 153 8.77 -20.64 35.02
C SER A 153 7.96 -21.64 34.18
N GLN A 154 6.67 -21.39 33.96
CA GLN A 154 5.78 -22.36 33.33
C GLN A 154 5.11 -21.79 32.09
N LEU A 155 4.41 -20.65 32.18
CA LEU A 155 3.54 -20.21 31.07
C LEU A 155 4.33 -19.64 29.89
N LEU A 156 5.16 -18.60 30.11
CA LEU A 156 5.88 -17.94 29.02
C LEU A 156 6.93 -18.83 28.33
N PRO A 157 7.66 -19.74 29.03
CA PRO A 157 8.57 -20.67 28.37
C PRO A 157 7.86 -21.64 27.39
N GLN A 158 6.58 -21.95 27.60
CA GLN A 158 5.77 -22.79 26.70
C GLN A 158 5.31 -22.06 25.43
N LEU A 159 5.61 -20.76 25.30
CA LEU A 159 5.31 -19.99 24.10
C LEU A 159 6.45 -20.17 23.10
N GLU A 160 6.27 -21.08 22.15
CA GLU A 160 7.31 -21.44 21.18
C GLU A 160 7.66 -20.29 20.22
N ARG A 161 6.66 -19.53 19.76
CA ARG A 161 6.84 -18.37 18.86
C ARG A 161 5.82 -17.27 19.15
N LEU A 162 6.17 -16.33 20.03
CA LEU A 162 5.36 -15.13 20.23
C LEU A 162 5.42 -14.27 18.97
N LYS A 163 4.28 -14.12 18.30
CA LYS A 163 4.13 -13.22 17.16
C LYS A 163 3.86 -11.79 17.62
N VAL A 164 4.44 -10.84 16.90
CA VAL A 164 4.25 -9.40 17.10
C VAL A 164 2.93 -8.98 16.44
N PRO A 165 1.98 -8.36 17.15
CA PRO A 165 0.76 -7.85 16.53
C PRO A 165 1.09 -6.85 15.42
N ALA A 166 0.41 -6.95 14.28
CA ALA A 166 0.71 -6.18 13.08
C ALA A 166 0.24 -4.71 13.15
N THR A 167 0.41 -4.02 14.27
CA THR A 167 0.10 -2.60 14.34
C THR A 167 1.17 -1.77 13.62
N PRO A 168 0.82 -0.62 13.02
CA PRO A 168 1.80 0.25 12.35
C PRO A 168 3.03 0.54 13.22
N ARG A 169 2.84 0.85 14.50
CA ARG A 169 3.93 1.12 15.46
C ARG A 169 4.83 -0.08 15.72
N ASN A 170 4.24 -1.27 15.88
CA ASN A 170 5.03 -2.48 16.14
C ASN A 170 5.86 -2.89 14.94
N VAL A 171 5.26 -2.83 13.74
CA VAL A 171 5.96 -3.19 12.51
C VAL A 171 7.04 -2.17 12.21
N GLU A 172 6.75 -0.87 12.34
CA GLU A 172 7.75 0.18 12.22
C GLU A 172 8.91 -0.03 13.20
N ALA A 173 8.64 -0.30 14.48
CA ALA A 173 9.67 -0.54 15.48
C ALA A 173 10.50 -1.80 15.18
N LEU A 174 9.87 -2.86 14.67
CA LEU A 174 10.55 -4.09 14.27
C LEU A 174 11.51 -3.88 13.11
N TYR A 175 11.05 -3.21 12.05
CA TYR A 175 11.88 -2.91 10.89
C TYR A 175 12.94 -1.85 11.19
N LYS A 176 12.70 -0.94 12.14
CA LYS A 176 13.71 0.00 12.66
C LYS A 176 14.94 -0.66 13.28
N LEU A 177 14.81 -1.86 13.83
CA LEU A 177 15.95 -2.56 14.43
C LEU A 177 17.03 -2.77 13.39
N ASP A 178 18.23 -2.21 13.58
CA ASP A 178 19.41 -2.40 12.74
C ASP A 178 19.21 -2.14 11.23
N HIS A 179 18.18 -1.37 10.84
CA HIS A 179 17.89 -1.06 9.43
C HIS A 179 19.05 -0.33 8.73
N GLU A 180 19.77 0.55 9.45
CA GLU A 180 20.95 1.24 8.92
C GLU A 180 22.05 0.28 8.46
N ARG A 181 22.21 -0.86 9.15
CA ARG A 181 23.12 -1.92 8.71
C ARG A 181 22.64 -2.55 7.41
N ALA A 182 21.34 -2.86 7.30
CA ALA A 182 20.77 -3.40 6.07
C ALA A 182 20.89 -2.42 4.89
N LEU A 183 20.60 -1.13 5.11
CA LEU A 183 20.77 -0.08 4.10
C LEU A 183 22.23 0.12 3.71
N SER A 184 23.17 0.04 4.65
CA SER A 184 24.60 0.12 4.40
C SER A 184 25.09 -1.06 3.54
N LEU A 185 24.67 -2.30 3.87
CA LEU A 185 24.98 -3.49 3.07
C LEU A 185 24.41 -3.37 1.66
N LEU A 186 23.12 -3.04 1.51
CA LEU A 186 22.48 -2.86 0.21
C LEU A 186 23.15 -1.78 -0.62
N ARG A 187 23.55 -0.67 -0.01
CA ARG A 187 24.32 0.39 -0.70
C ARG A 187 25.67 -0.12 -1.17
N GLY A 188 26.42 -0.82 -0.31
CA GLY A 188 27.71 -1.39 -0.68
C GLY A 188 27.60 -2.33 -1.87
N VAL A 189 26.57 -3.17 -1.88
CA VAL A 189 26.24 -4.03 -3.03
C VAL A 189 25.90 -3.19 -4.26
N PHE A 190 25.00 -2.21 -4.14
CA PHE A 190 24.57 -1.36 -5.24
C PHE A 190 25.74 -0.65 -5.90
N GLU A 191 26.66 -0.06 -5.13
CA GLU A 191 27.84 0.62 -5.68
C GLU A 191 28.75 -0.31 -6.49
N ARG A 192 28.78 -1.61 -6.18
CA ARG A 192 29.56 -2.59 -6.97
C ARG A 192 28.88 -2.97 -8.28
N VAL A 193 27.54 -2.96 -8.33
CA VAL A 193 26.77 -3.40 -9.51
C VAL A 193 26.08 -2.27 -10.26
N ARG A 194 26.15 -1.01 -9.81
CA ARG A 194 25.45 0.13 -10.42
C ARG A 194 25.80 0.38 -11.89
N ASN A 195 26.97 -0.09 -12.33
CA ASN A 195 27.44 0.00 -13.72
C ASN A 195 27.32 -1.33 -14.48
N ASP A 196 26.82 -2.40 -13.85
CA ASP A 196 26.48 -3.66 -14.54
C ASP A 196 25.43 -3.35 -15.62
N PRO A 197 25.61 -3.85 -16.86
CA PRO A 197 24.70 -3.55 -17.98
C PRO A 197 23.25 -3.94 -17.71
N ARG A 198 23.01 -4.87 -16.77
CA ARG A 198 21.68 -5.35 -16.40
C ARG A 198 21.02 -4.46 -15.35
N VAL A 199 21.81 -3.83 -14.47
CA VAL A 199 21.34 -3.00 -13.34
C VAL A 199 21.27 -1.51 -13.72
N LYS A 200 22.26 -0.99 -14.44
CA LYS A 200 22.36 0.43 -14.78
C LYS A 200 21.08 0.97 -15.43
N PRO A 201 20.45 0.29 -16.42
CA PRO A 201 19.23 0.80 -17.05
C PRO A 201 18.03 0.85 -16.10
N LEU A 202 17.92 -0.09 -15.14
CA LEU A 202 16.88 -0.07 -14.11
C LEU A 202 17.02 1.16 -13.20
N TYR A 203 18.26 1.46 -12.77
CA TYR A 203 18.55 2.64 -11.97
C TYR A 203 18.31 3.94 -12.75
N GLU A 204 18.76 4.05 -14.01
CA GLU A 204 18.52 5.25 -14.82
C GLU A 204 17.02 5.45 -15.12
N ALA A 205 16.26 4.39 -15.35
CA ALA A 205 14.81 4.47 -15.51
C ALA A 205 14.13 4.96 -14.22
N TYR A 206 14.49 4.37 -13.07
CA TYR A 206 14.01 4.83 -11.76
C TYR A 206 14.38 6.30 -11.52
N LYS A 207 15.64 6.67 -11.75
CA LYS A 207 16.14 8.03 -11.58
C LYS A 207 15.41 9.01 -12.50
N GLY A 208 15.11 8.65 -13.74
CA GLY A 208 14.31 9.46 -14.66
C GLY A 208 12.91 9.74 -14.12
N VAL A 209 12.23 8.70 -13.62
CA VAL A 209 10.92 8.83 -12.97
C VAL A 209 10.99 9.71 -11.72
N MET A 210 11.92 9.43 -10.81
CA MET A 210 12.12 10.25 -9.60
C MET A 210 12.59 11.67 -9.95
N SER A 211 13.32 11.91 -11.04
CA SER A 211 13.70 13.28 -11.41
C SER A 211 12.48 14.12 -11.83
N MET A 212 11.47 13.49 -12.45
CA MET A 212 10.21 14.16 -12.80
C MET A 212 9.38 14.52 -11.56
N LEU A 213 9.36 13.64 -10.56
CA LEU A 213 8.62 13.82 -9.32
C LEU A 213 9.35 14.74 -8.31
N TYR A 214 10.66 14.62 -8.20
CA TYR A 214 11.48 15.19 -7.10
C TYR A 214 12.28 16.42 -7.56
N GLY A 215 12.25 16.76 -8.86
CA GLY A 215 13.02 17.83 -9.46
C GLY A 215 14.52 17.50 -9.60
N GLU A 216 15.34 18.53 -9.83
CA GLU A 216 16.79 18.36 -9.94
C GLU A 216 17.41 18.06 -8.56
N ALA A 217 18.11 16.92 -8.46
CA ALA A 217 18.87 16.52 -7.29
C ALA A 217 20.19 15.84 -7.72
N SER A 218 21.10 15.63 -6.77
CA SER A 218 22.36 14.94 -7.06
C SER A 218 22.12 13.47 -7.37
N ASP A 219 23.02 12.86 -8.17
CA ASP A 219 22.97 11.41 -8.40
C ASP A 219 23.07 10.62 -7.10
N GLU A 220 23.87 11.11 -6.15
CA GLU A 220 23.98 10.51 -4.82
C GLU A 220 22.64 10.51 -4.08
N PHE A 221 21.85 11.59 -4.16
CA PHE A 221 20.52 11.65 -3.56
C PHE A 221 19.60 10.56 -4.16
N PHE A 222 19.60 10.39 -5.49
CA PHE A 222 18.78 9.36 -6.13
C PHE A 222 19.26 7.94 -5.84
N ALA A 223 20.57 7.71 -5.76
CA ALA A 223 21.12 6.41 -5.35
C ALA A 223 20.74 6.05 -3.90
N ASN A 224 20.80 7.03 -3.00
CA ASN A 224 20.33 6.90 -1.62
C ASN A 224 18.84 6.51 -1.56
N LEU A 225 18.01 7.23 -2.30
CA LEU A 225 16.57 7.00 -2.36
C LEU A 225 16.26 5.63 -2.98
N PHE A 226 16.96 5.25 -4.04
CA PHE A 226 16.82 3.96 -4.71
C PHE A 226 17.07 2.79 -3.75
N VAL A 227 18.15 2.85 -2.95
CA VAL A 227 18.45 1.82 -1.95
C VAL A 227 17.37 1.74 -0.86
N ARG A 228 16.87 2.89 -0.38
CA ARG A 228 15.78 2.93 0.60
C ARG A 228 14.48 2.36 0.02
N HIS A 229 14.15 2.68 -1.23
CA HIS A 229 12.99 2.14 -1.92
C HIS A 229 13.12 0.63 -2.16
N THR A 230 14.31 0.14 -2.52
CA THR A 230 14.59 -1.30 -2.61
C THR A 230 14.38 -2.00 -1.29
N TYR A 231 14.91 -1.47 -0.18
CA TYR A 231 14.69 -2.05 1.14
C TYR A 231 13.20 -2.08 1.51
N MET A 232 12.46 -0.99 1.25
CA MET A 232 11.02 -0.92 1.50
C MET A 232 10.26 -1.95 0.66
N HIS A 233 10.59 -2.08 -0.63
CA HIS A 233 9.99 -3.07 -1.52
C HIS A 233 10.22 -4.51 -1.01
N MET A 234 11.42 -4.82 -0.53
CA MET A 234 11.73 -6.12 0.08
C MET A 234 10.89 -6.35 1.35
N ALA A 235 10.77 -5.33 2.20
CA ALA A 235 9.98 -5.40 3.44
C ALA A 235 8.50 -5.66 3.18
N VAL A 236 7.90 -4.92 2.23
CA VAL A 236 6.50 -5.09 1.82
C VAL A 236 6.27 -6.46 1.21
N SER A 237 7.13 -6.88 0.27
CA SER A 237 7.01 -8.18 -0.40
C SER A 237 7.11 -9.33 0.59
N ALA A 238 8.10 -9.30 1.49
CA ALA A 238 8.29 -10.35 2.48
C ALA A 238 7.15 -10.38 3.51
N SER A 239 6.63 -9.21 3.88
CA SER A 239 5.45 -9.08 4.76
C SER A 239 4.20 -9.68 4.12
N LEU A 240 3.96 -9.39 2.84
CA LEU A 240 2.83 -9.95 2.11
C LEU A 240 2.97 -11.46 1.93
N ALA A 241 4.15 -11.95 1.57
CA ALA A 241 4.43 -13.39 1.49
C ALA A 241 4.15 -14.08 2.84
N ALA A 242 4.64 -13.50 3.95
CA ALA A 242 4.38 -14.01 5.28
C ALA A 242 2.89 -13.97 5.67
N ALA A 243 2.14 -12.94 5.24
CA ALA A 243 0.71 -12.82 5.47
C ALA A 243 -0.11 -13.89 4.71
N LEU A 244 0.31 -14.20 3.49
CA LEU A 244 -0.34 -15.21 2.64
C LEU A 244 0.09 -16.65 2.98
N GLY A 245 1.04 -16.82 3.92
CA GLY A 245 1.52 -18.13 4.34
C GLY A 245 2.52 -18.75 3.36
N GLU A 246 3.11 -17.95 2.47
CA GLU A 246 4.18 -18.37 1.58
C GLU A 246 5.49 -18.50 2.37
N VAL A 247 6.03 -19.72 2.49
CA VAL A 247 7.22 -20.01 3.30
C VAL A 247 8.29 -20.71 2.46
N GLY A 248 9.55 -20.31 2.64
CA GLY A 248 10.70 -21.18 2.36
C GLY A 248 11.78 -20.60 1.44
N ASP A 249 11.48 -19.59 0.64
CA ASP A 249 12.44 -18.96 -0.26
C ASP A 249 12.55 -17.46 0.00
N LEU A 250 13.71 -17.04 0.52
CA LEU A 250 13.99 -15.66 0.88
C LEU A 250 14.06 -14.73 -0.33
N GLU A 251 14.63 -15.22 -1.44
CA GLU A 251 14.70 -14.45 -2.68
C GLU A 251 13.29 -14.18 -3.19
N ARG A 252 12.44 -15.22 -3.22
CA ARG A 252 11.05 -15.08 -3.65
C ARG A 252 10.25 -14.15 -2.75
N ALA A 253 10.33 -14.35 -1.43
CA ALA A 253 9.62 -13.51 -0.46
C ALA A 253 10.02 -12.02 -0.59
N CYS A 254 11.32 -11.71 -0.73
CA CYS A 254 11.78 -10.33 -0.81
C CYS A 254 11.65 -9.70 -2.21
N SER A 255 11.53 -10.50 -3.27
CA SER A 255 11.34 -9.99 -4.63
C SER A 255 9.89 -9.76 -5.01
N GLY A 256 8.95 -10.35 -4.25
CA GLY A 256 7.53 -10.36 -4.59
C GLY A 256 7.20 -11.29 -5.76
N ALA A 257 8.17 -12.09 -6.21
CA ALA A 257 7.96 -13.11 -7.22
C ALA A 257 7.07 -14.24 -6.66
N PHE A 258 6.15 -14.77 -7.47
CA PHE A 258 5.28 -15.93 -7.17
C PHE A 258 4.05 -15.73 -6.27
N LEU A 259 3.56 -14.51 -6.03
CA LEU A 259 2.29 -14.30 -5.29
C LEU A 259 1.02 -14.66 -6.09
N GLY A 260 0.99 -15.80 -6.80
CA GLY A 260 -0.12 -16.18 -7.66
C GLY A 260 -0.38 -15.13 -8.75
N GLY A 261 -1.63 -14.95 -9.17
CA GLY A 261 -2.03 -13.92 -10.13
C GLY A 261 -1.87 -12.47 -9.64
N ALA A 262 -1.40 -12.23 -8.41
CA ALA A 262 -1.41 -10.91 -7.77
C ALA A 262 -0.26 -9.97 -8.19
N ASN A 263 0.88 -10.50 -8.65
CA ASN A 263 2.10 -9.81 -9.09
C ASN A 263 2.24 -8.36 -8.60
N ILE A 264 2.82 -8.14 -7.43
CA ILE A 264 2.88 -6.79 -6.83
C ILE A 264 4.13 -5.99 -7.26
N ALA A 265 5.17 -6.67 -7.76
CA ALA A 265 6.50 -6.09 -7.92
C ALA A 265 6.76 -5.58 -9.35
N LEU A 266 7.44 -4.44 -9.45
CA LEU A 266 8.02 -3.93 -10.69
C LEU A 266 9.53 -4.22 -10.72
N PRO A 267 10.13 -4.46 -11.90
CA PRO A 267 11.51 -4.94 -12.01
C PRO A 267 12.57 -3.94 -11.47
N TYR A 268 12.26 -2.63 -11.42
CA TYR A 268 13.20 -1.58 -11.02
C TYR A 268 13.90 -1.86 -9.69
N LEU A 269 13.15 -2.31 -8.68
CA LEU A 269 13.64 -2.47 -7.31
C LEU A 269 14.17 -3.89 -7.02
N ASN A 270 14.14 -4.79 -8.01
CA ASN A 270 14.64 -6.16 -7.94
C ASN A 270 16.06 -6.34 -8.51
N TRP A 271 16.77 -5.23 -8.76
CA TRP A 271 18.15 -5.23 -9.28
C TRP A 271 19.13 -6.09 -8.46
N TRP A 272 18.88 -6.24 -7.15
CA TRP A 272 19.72 -7.00 -6.23
C TRP A 272 19.76 -8.50 -6.57
N ARG A 273 18.78 -9.04 -7.31
CA ARG A 273 18.81 -10.42 -7.81
C ARG A 273 19.99 -10.68 -8.73
N VAL A 274 20.39 -9.68 -9.51
CA VAL A 274 21.57 -9.74 -10.37
C VAL A 274 22.84 -9.98 -9.54
N ALA A 275 22.92 -9.34 -8.37
CA ALA A 275 24.06 -9.44 -7.46
C ALA A 275 24.15 -10.79 -6.73
N LEU A 276 23.08 -11.60 -6.68
CA LEU A 276 23.13 -12.95 -6.08
C LEU A 276 24.03 -13.92 -6.85
N GLY A 277 24.26 -13.64 -8.15
CA GLY A 277 25.18 -14.40 -8.99
C GLY A 277 26.66 -14.14 -8.68
N ASP A 278 26.99 -13.08 -7.95
CA ASP A 278 28.35 -12.74 -7.54
C ASP A 278 28.65 -13.33 -6.13
N PRO A 279 29.58 -14.31 -6.01
CA PRO A 279 29.92 -14.92 -4.73
C PRO A 279 30.40 -13.93 -3.66
N ASP A 280 31.05 -12.83 -4.07
CA ASP A 280 31.60 -11.83 -3.14
C ASP A 280 30.49 -10.95 -2.53
N LEU A 281 29.40 -10.75 -3.26
CA LEU A 281 28.27 -9.94 -2.83
C LEU A 281 27.21 -10.78 -2.10
N ARG A 282 27.09 -12.06 -2.45
CA ARG A 282 26.02 -12.97 -1.99
C ARG A 282 25.85 -12.98 -0.48
N GLY A 283 26.92 -13.03 0.30
CA GLY A 283 26.84 -13.05 1.77
C GLY A 283 26.19 -11.79 2.34
N SER A 284 26.53 -10.61 1.81
CA SER A 284 25.97 -9.33 2.25
C SER A 284 24.47 -9.22 1.90
N LEU A 285 24.07 -9.66 0.70
CA LEU A 285 22.66 -9.71 0.34
C LEU A 285 21.88 -10.71 1.19
N TRP A 286 22.44 -11.88 1.42
CA TRP A 286 21.76 -12.94 2.17
C TRP A 286 21.45 -12.51 3.60
N GLU A 287 22.38 -11.79 4.23
CA GLU A 287 22.14 -11.17 5.53
C GLU A 287 20.93 -10.22 5.50
N VAL A 288 20.81 -9.39 4.47
CA VAL A 288 19.66 -8.48 4.30
C VAL A 288 18.36 -9.26 4.09
N LEU A 289 18.38 -10.28 3.23
CA LEU A 289 17.21 -11.12 2.92
C LEU A 289 16.69 -11.86 4.18
N GLU A 290 17.58 -12.52 4.92
CA GLU A 290 17.26 -13.21 6.17
C GLU A 290 16.70 -12.24 7.21
N SER A 291 17.31 -11.05 7.30
CA SER A 291 16.91 -9.98 8.20
C SER A 291 15.48 -9.48 7.88
N VAL A 292 15.18 -9.21 6.61
CA VAL A 292 13.87 -8.72 6.16
C VAL A 292 12.78 -9.80 6.30
N ALA A 293 13.01 -11.00 5.76
CA ALA A 293 12.03 -12.08 5.81
C ALA A 293 11.85 -12.61 7.25
N GLY A 294 12.92 -12.64 8.04
CA GLY A 294 12.86 -12.97 9.46
C GLY A 294 11.90 -12.05 10.21
N ARG A 295 11.99 -10.73 10.01
CA ARG A 295 11.06 -9.75 10.60
C ARG A 295 9.64 -9.94 10.12
N ALA A 296 9.42 -10.11 8.82
CA ALA A 296 8.08 -10.39 8.28
C ALA A 296 7.46 -11.62 8.94
N SER A 297 8.25 -12.67 9.18
CA SER A 297 7.82 -13.90 9.84
C SER A 297 7.55 -13.72 11.34
N MET A 298 8.01 -12.66 11.99
CA MET A 298 7.72 -12.38 13.40
C MET A 298 6.33 -11.77 13.59
N VAL A 299 5.74 -11.17 12.56
CA VAL A 299 4.48 -10.44 12.67
C VAL A 299 3.28 -11.39 12.54
N ASP A 300 2.23 -11.12 13.32
CA ASP A 300 0.91 -11.74 13.18
C ASP A 300 0.05 -10.95 12.19
N TRP A 301 0.15 -11.29 10.91
CA TRP A 301 -0.58 -10.63 9.81
C TRP A 301 -2.08 -10.94 9.75
N SER A 302 -2.55 -11.84 10.62
CA SER A 302 -3.95 -12.28 10.60
C SER A 302 -4.94 -11.25 11.15
N LEU A 303 -4.46 -10.27 11.91
CA LEU A 303 -5.27 -9.28 12.62
C LEU A 303 -4.57 -7.90 12.59
N GLY A 304 -5.29 -6.86 12.15
CA GLY A 304 -4.93 -5.45 12.41
C GLY A 304 -3.75 -4.86 11.65
N ALA A 305 -3.45 -5.36 10.44
CA ALA A 305 -2.33 -4.91 9.61
C ALA A 305 -2.67 -3.76 8.62
N GLU A 306 -3.75 -3.01 8.84
CA GLU A 306 -4.04 -1.79 8.06
C GLU A 306 -3.00 -0.70 8.33
N ASP A 307 -2.65 0.07 7.31
CA ASP A 307 -1.68 1.18 7.37
C ASP A 307 -0.25 0.81 7.80
N VAL A 308 0.08 -0.49 7.82
CA VAL A 308 1.42 -0.96 8.21
C VAL A 308 2.48 -0.50 7.21
N PHE A 309 2.21 -0.63 5.91
CA PHE A 309 3.20 -0.22 4.91
C PHE A 309 3.33 1.29 4.82
N ARG A 310 2.25 2.04 5.12
CA ARG A 310 2.31 3.49 5.31
C ARG A 310 3.33 3.88 6.38
N ALA A 311 3.22 3.32 7.58
CA ALA A 311 4.14 3.68 8.67
C ALA A 311 5.59 3.32 8.35
N LEU A 312 5.81 2.17 7.69
CA LEU A 312 7.14 1.80 7.20
C LEU A 312 7.69 2.81 6.16
N TYR A 313 6.85 3.29 5.25
CA TYR A 313 7.25 4.30 4.27
C TYR A 313 7.62 5.62 4.92
N GLU A 314 6.76 6.13 5.81
CA GLU A 314 6.96 7.41 6.50
C GLU A 314 8.20 7.41 7.40
N PHE A 315 8.58 6.23 7.91
CA PHE A 315 9.81 6.00 8.64
C PHE A 315 11.05 6.00 7.73
N LEU A 316 11.03 5.22 6.64
CA LEU A 316 12.19 5.05 5.77
C LEU A 316 12.48 6.30 4.94
N ILE A 317 11.47 7.12 4.65
CA ILE A 317 11.59 8.32 3.85
C ILE A 317 11.39 9.56 4.75
N GLU A 318 12.46 10.34 4.90
CA GLU A 318 12.49 11.48 5.80
C GLU A 318 11.39 12.51 5.49
N PRO A 319 10.80 13.16 6.51
CA PRO A 319 9.73 14.14 6.32
C PRO A 319 10.11 15.23 5.31
N GLU A 320 11.35 15.69 5.31
CA GLU A 320 11.80 16.75 4.41
C GLU A 320 11.85 16.29 2.95
N THR A 321 12.26 15.04 2.71
CA THR A 321 12.13 14.38 1.41
C THR A 321 10.66 14.26 1.02
N ARG A 322 9.80 13.76 1.90
CA ARG A 322 8.34 13.68 1.67
C ARG A 322 7.69 15.05 1.38
N ARG A 323 8.19 16.11 2.02
CA ARG A 323 7.71 17.47 1.80
C ARG A 323 8.10 18.00 0.43
N ARG A 324 9.36 17.80 0.03
CA ARG A 324 9.86 18.23 -1.29
C ARG A 324 9.11 17.58 -2.45
N ILE A 325 8.51 16.43 -2.23
CA ILE A 325 7.98 15.56 -3.28
C ILE A 325 6.45 15.57 -3.33
N GLY A 326 5.80 16.19 -2.33
CA GLY A 326 4.34 16.26 -2.25
C GLY A 326 3.66 14.93 -1.93
N GLU A 327 4.42 13.89 -1.55
CA GLU A 327 3.88 12.58 -1.19
C GLU A 327 3.49 12.58 0.30
N TYR A 328 2.30 13.08 0.57
CA TYR A 328 1.66 12.99 1.87
C TYR A 328 0.50 12.02 1.80
N TYR A 329 0.45 11.13 2.78
CA TYR A 329 -0.68 10.24 2.91
C TYR A 329 -1.92 11.03 3.32
N THR A 330 -2.97 10.87 2.51
CA THR A 330 -4.29 11.40 2.81
C THR A 330 -4.81 10.79 4.11
N PRO A 331 -5.20 11.61 5.11
CA PRO A 331 -5.81 11.09 6.33
C PRO A 331 -7.09 10.29 6.02
N LEU A 332 -7.28 9.16 6.69
CA LEU A 332 -8.39 8.24 6.39
C LEU A 332 -9.75 8.92 6.49
N TRP A 333 -9.98 9.77 7.51
CA TRP A 333 -11.23 10.51 7.67
C TRP A 333 -11.57 11.41 6.46
N LEU A 334 -10.56 11.92 5.76
CA LEU A 334 -10.75 12.76 4.57
C LEU A 334 -11.12 11.90 3.37
N VAL A 335 -10.49 10.73 3.25
CA VAL A 335 -10.83 9.71 2.25
C VAL A 335 -12.28 9.22 2.44
N GLU A 336 -12.65 8.82 3.65
CA GLU A 336 -14.00 8.37 4.02
C GLU A 336 -15.06 9.44 3.70
N MET A 337 -14.77 10.70 4.00
CA MET A 337 -15.65 11.83 3.67
C MET A 337 -15.87 11.93 2.15
N MET A 338 -14.79 11.94 1.37
CA MET A 338 -14.86 12.09 -0.09
C MET A 338 -15.58 10.92 -0.76
N VAL A 339 -15.20 9.70 -0.40
CA VAL A 339 -15.80 8.47 -0.91
C VAL A 339 -17.28 8.39 -0.52
N GLY A 340 -17.64 8.89 0.67
CA GLY A 340 -19.01 8.92 1.17
C GLY A 340 -20.00 9.76 0.37
N HIS A 341 -19.55 10.54 -0.61
CA HIS A 341 -20.44 11.27 -1.50
C HIS A 341 -21.05 10.45 -2.63
N PHE A 342 -20.56 9.23 -2.89
CA PHE A 342 -20.96 8.41 -4.03
C PHE A 342 -21.59 7.08 -3.62
N ASP A 343 -22.48 6.55 -4.47
CA ASP A 343 -22.89 5.15 -4.43
C ASP A 343 -21.85 4.34 -5.20
N LEU A 344 -21.13 3.47 -4.48
CA LEU A 344 -20.03 2.71 -5.07
C LEU A 344 -20.50 1.41 -5.71
N ARG A 345 -21.71 0.93 -5.42
CA ARG A 345 -22.05 -0.46 -5.71
C ARG A 345 -22.04 -0.74 -7.23
N GLY A 346 -21.19 -1.62 -7.73
CA GLY A 346 -21.08 -1.94 -9.16
C GLY A 346 -20.52 -0.79 -10.03
N ARG A 347 -19.87 0.21 -9.42
CA ARG A 347 -19.25 1.36 -10.10
C ARG A 347 -17.75 1.19 -10.16
N VAL A 348 -17.18 1.49 -11.33
CA VAL A 348 -15.74 1.56 -11.50
C VAL A 348 -15.19 2.88 -10.96
N VAL A 349 -14.30 2.78 -9.97
CA VAL A 349 -13.71 3.92 -9.27
C VAL A 349 -12.22 3.98 -9.60
N LEU A 350 -11.77 5.16 -10.05
CA LEU A 350 -10.37 5.40 -10.39
C LEU A 350 -9.74 6.41 -9.43
N ASP A 351 -8.57 6.07 -8.91
CA ASP A 351 -7.62 7.03 -8.32
C ASP A 351 -6.41 7.22 -9.26
N PRO A 352 -6.34 8.34 -10.02
CA PRO A 352 -5.26 8.63 -10.97
C PRO A 352 -3.91 8.99 -10.34
N PHE A 353 -3.83 9.16 -9.02
CA PHE A 353 -2.60 9.50 -8.29
C PHE A 353 -2.59 8.72 -6.97
N CYS A 354 -2.72 7.40 -7.08
CA CYS A 354 -3.15 6.57 -5.95
C CYS A 354 -2.14 6.48 -4.82
N GLY A 355 -0.88 6.84 -5.05
CA GLY A 355 0.20 6.64 -4.11
C GLY A 355 0.22 5.19 -3.65
N SER A 356 0.26 5.02 -2.33
CA SER A 356 0.21 3.74 -1.62
C SER A 356 -1.20 3.11 -1.51
N GLY A 357 -2.23 3.72 -2.09
CA GLY A 357 -3.53 3.09 -2.29
C GLY A 357 -4.58 3.34 -1.21
N THR A 358 -4.46 4.38 -0.36
CA THR A 358 -5.43 4.64 0.71
C THR A 358 -6.88 4.80 0.21
N PHE A 359 -7.10 5.54 -0.89
CA PHE A 359 -8.43 5.63 -1.51
C PHE A 359 -8.90 4.29 -2.05
N LEU A 360 -8.00 3.51 -2.66
CA LEU A 360 -8.32 2.21 -3.26
C LEU A 360 -8.81 1.22 -2.21
N VAL A 361 -8.11 1.13 -1.07
CA VAL A 361 -8.45 0.24 0.04
C VAL A 361 -9.79 0.62 0.67
N GLU A 362 -10.02 1.91 0.90
CA GLU A 362 -11.30 2.39 1.46
C GLU A 362 -12.47 2.11 0.51
N VAL A 363 -12.31 2.38 -0.79
CA VAL A 363 -13.34 2.07 -1.80
C VAL A 363 -13.61 0.57 -1.83
N PHE A 364 -12.58 -0.28 -1.82
CA PHE A 364 -12.73 -1.72 -1.78
C PHE A 364 -13.52 -2.19 -0.55
N HIS A 365 -13.15 -1.73 0.64
CA HIS A 365 -13.86 -2.09 1.87
C HIS A 365 -15.32 -1.66 1.84
N ARG A 366 -15.58 -0.43 1.40
CA ARG A 366 -16.94 0.10 1.35
C ARG A 366 -17.82 -0.61 0.32
N LYS A 367 -17.27 -1.03 -0.82
CA LYS A 367 -17.96 -1.88 -1.79
C LYS A 367 -18.38 -3.23 -1.19
N VAL A 368 -17.46 -3.88 -0.48
CA VAL A 368 -17.76 -5.15 0.23
C VAL A 368 -18.79 -4.93 1.34
N ASP A 369 -18.72 -3.83 2.08
CA ASP A 369 -19.70 -3.48 3.11
C ASP A 369 -21.09 -3.18 2.52
N LEU A 370 -21.16 -2.73 1.25
CA LEU A 370 -22.39 -2.57 0.47
C LEU A 370 -22.89 -3.91 -0.14
N GLY A 371 -22.23 -5.03 0.16
CA GLY A 371 -22.64 -6.37 -0.26
C GLY A 371 -22.19 -6.76 -1.67
N GLU A 372 -21.12 -6.15 -2.18
CA GLU A 372 -20.39 -6.70 -3.35
C GLU A 372 -19.51 -7.88 -2.94
N GLU A 373 -19.37 -8.86 -3.84
CA GLU A 373 -18.39 -9.92 -3.65
C GLU A 373 -16.96 -9.34 -3.75
N PRO A 374 -16.00 -9.76 -2.91
CA PRO A 374 -14.64 -9.22 -2.91
C PRO A 374 -13.94 -9.23 -4.28
N GLU A 375 -14.20 -10.24 -5.11
CA GLU A 375 -13.61 -10.34 -6.46
C GLU A 375 -14.16 -9.29 -7.43
N GLU A 376 -15.46 -8.99 -7.33
CA GLU A 376 -16.12 -7.94 -8.12
C GLU A 376 -15.62 -6.57 -7.65
N ALA A 377 -15.64 -6.33 -6.34
CA ALA A 377 -15.18 -5.09 -5.74
C ALA A 377 -13.72 -4.76 -6.11
N LEU A 378 -12.82 -5.74 -6.04
CA LEU A 378 -11.42 -5.57 -6.44
C LEU A 378 -11.29 -5.26 -7.94
N GLY A 379 -12.19 -5.80 -8.78
CA GLY A 379 -12.20 -5.55 -10.21
C GLY A 379 -12.70 -4.19 -10.65
N GLU A 380 -13.34 -3.46 -9.75
CA GLU A 380 -13.88 -2.14 -10.01
C GLU A 380 -13.03 -1.02 -9.38
N VAL A 381 -11.95 -1.36 -8.68
CA VAL A 381 -11.03 -0.41 -8.04
C VAL A 381 -9.76 -0.29 -8.85
N VAL A 382 -9.51 0.90 -9.40
CA VAL A 382 -8.40 1.17 -10.32
C VAL A 382 -7.49 2.26 -9.77
N GLY A 383 -6.18 2.06 -9.84
CA GLY A 383 -5.18 3.03 -9.36
C GLY A 383 -4.05 3.27 -10.35
N PHE A 384 -3.62 4.51 -10.50
CA PHE A 384 -2.42 4.86 -11.27
C PHE A 384 -1.45 5.63 -10.40
N ASP A 385 -0.18 5.29 -10.49
CA ASP A 385 0.88 6.10 -9.91
C ASP A 385 2.16 6.03 -10.75
N ILE A 386 2.94 7.10 -10.73
CA ILE A 386 4.21 7.18 -11.45
C ILE A 386 5.37 6.69 -10.57
N ASN A 387 5.22 6.59 -9.24
CA ASN A 387 6.23 6.02 -8.36
C ASN A 387 6.10 4.50 -8.31
N PRO A 388 7.09 3.72 -8.81
CA PRO A 388 7.00 2.27 -8.86
C PRO A 388 6.91 1.60 -7.48
N LEU A 389 7.46 2.23 -6.44
CA LEU A 389 7.30 1.73 -5.07
C LEU A 389 5.86 1.92 -4.59
N ALA A 390 5.25 3.06 -4.88
CA ALA A 390 3.87 3.37 -4.51
C ALA A 390 2.89 2.35 -5.11
N VAL A 391 3.07 2.03 -6.41
CA VAL A 391 2.31 0.96 -7.11
C VAL A 391 2.44 -0.38 -6.38
N ALA A 392 3.66 -0.80 -6.03
CA ALA A 392 3.88 -2.07 -5.34
C ALA A 392 3.23 -2.11 -3.94
N VAL A 393 3.28 -0.99 -3.20
CA VAL A 393 2.61 -0.85 -1.90
C VAL A 393 1.10 -0.90 -2.06
N ALA A 394 0.52 -0.15 -3.00
CA ALA A 394 -0.92 -0.12 -3.25
C ALA A 394 -1.48 -1.49 -3.64
N ARG A 395 -0.77 -2.24 -4.50
CA ARG A 395 -1.14 -3.63 -4.83
C ARG A 395 -1.08 -4.52 -3.59
N SER A 396 -0.05 -4.36 -2.77
CA SER A 396 0.11 -5.15 -1.54
C SER A 396 -0.99 -4.87 -0.51
N GLU A 397 -1.33 -3.60 -0.29
CA GLU A 397 -2.42 -3.20 0.60
C GLU A 397 -3.77 -3.75 0.11
N LEU A 398 -4.06 -3.68 -1.20
CA LEU A 398 -5.29 -4.26 -1.76
C LEU A 398 -5.34 -5.79 -1.64
N VAL A 399 -4.21 -6.48 -1.84
CA VAL A 399 -4.16 -7.95 -1.65
C VAL A 399 -4.39 -8.31 -0.18
N LEU A 400 -3.82 -7.57 0.77
CA LEU A 400 -4.08 -7.77 2.20
C LEU A 400 -5.53 -7.46 2.57
N ALA A 401 -6.08 -6.35 2.07
CA ALA A 401 -7.47 -5.97 2.28
C ALA A 401 -8.42 -7.05 1.75
N TYR A 402 -8.15 -7.56 0.54
CA TYR A 402 -8.88 -8.68 -0.05
C TYR A 402 -8.77 -9.94 0.81
N TYR A 403 -7.56 -10.35 1.18
CA TYR A 403 -7.33 -11.55 1.98
C TYR A 403 -8.11 -11.53 3.29
N ARG A 404 -8.24 -10.37 3.94
CA ARG A 404 -9.03 -10.19 5.16
C ARG A 404 -10.53 -10.35 4.94
N ARG A 405 -11.05 -9.86 3.82
CA ARG A 405 -12.47 -9.93 3.49
C ARG A 405 -12.88 -11.29 2.92
N ALA A 406 -12.02 -11.93 2.12
CA ALA A 406 -12.31 -13.17 1.41
C ALA A 406 -11.78 -14.44 2.10
N GLY A 407 -10.78 -14.32 2.98
CA GLY A 407 -10.11 -15.46 3.62
C GLY A 407 -9.11 -16.21 2.74
N SER A 408 -8.87 -15.74 1.52
CA SER A 408 -7.89 -16.28 0.57
C SER A 408 -7.26 -15.16 -0.26
N ALA A 409 -6.14 -15.43 -0.91
CA ALA A 409 -5.55 -14.48 -1.86
C ALA A 409 -6.49 -14.23 -3.06
N PRO A 410 -6.45 -13.04 -3.68
CA PRO A 410 -7.22 -12.78 -4.89
C PRO A 410 -6.73 -13.66 -6.04
N LYS A 411 -7.65 -14.01 -6.95
CA LYS A 411 -7.31 -14.80 -8.13
C LYS A 411 -6.45 -14.00 -9.11
N SER A 412 -6.72 -12.70 -9.18
CA SER A 412 -6.11 -11.77 -10.11
C SER A 412 -5.37 -10.63 -9.42
N ALA A 413 -4.49 -10.02 -10.18
CA ALA A 413 -3.82 -8.76 -9.87
C ALA A 413 -4.83 -7.63 -9.58
N PRO A 414 -4.60 -6.81 -8.55
CA PRO A 414 -5.30 -5.53 -8.42
C PRO A 414 -5.01 -4.63 -9.63
N HIS A 415 -6.01 -3.84 -10.06
CA HIS A 415 -5.88 -2.90 -11.19
C HIS A 415 -5.08 -1.64 -10.82
N VAL A 416 -3.84 -1.82 -10.38
CA VAL A 416 -2.91 -0.73 -10.07
C VAL A 416 -1.71 -0.77 -11.00
N TYR A 417 -1.49 0.35 -11.71
CA TYR A 417 -0.55 0.41 -12.83
C TYR A 417 0.47 1.54 -12.67
N HIS A 418 1.68 1.31 -13.18
CA HIS A 418 2.76 2.30 -13.22
C HIS A 418 2.58 3.22 -14.42
N ILE A 419 1.92 4.36 -14.20
CA ILE A 419 1.49 5.29 -15.26
C ILE A 419 1.74 6.73 -14.81
N ASP A 420 2.33 7.51 -15.71
CA ASP A 420 2.28 8.97 -15.61
C ASP A 420 0.90 9.45 -16.13
N THR A 421 -0.05 9.65 -15.21
CA THR A 421 -1.44 10.02 -15.54
C THR A 421 -1.52 11.32 -16.33
N LEU A 422 -0.73 12.34 -15.98
CA LEU A 422 -0.75 13.62 -16.69
C LEU A 422 -0.17 13.48 -18.11
N SER A 423 0.88 12.68 -18.27
CA SER A 423 1.39 12.30 -19.59
C SER A 423 0.33 11.59 -20.41
N ALA A 424 -0.36 10.59 -19.83
CA ALA A 424 -1.39 9.80 -20.50
C ALA A 424 -2.61 10.64 -20.94
N TRP A 425 -3.04 11.62 -20.13
CA TRP A 425 -4.19 12.47 -20.45
C TRP A 425 -3.88 13.66 -21.38
N PHE A 426 -2.63 14.13 -21.40
CA PHE A 426 -2.28 15.36 -22.12
C PHE A 426 -1.31 15.15 -23.28
N ARG A 427 -0.78 13.95 -23.54
CA ARG A 427 0.07 13.65 -24.71
C ARG A 427 -0.66 12.79 -25.74
N ASP A 428 -0.26 12.95 -27.01
CA ASP A 428 -0.69 12.05 -28.09
C ASP A 428 0.19 10.78 -28.19
N SER A 429 1.29 10.68 -27.41
CA SER A 429 2.12 9.46 -27.27
C SER A 429 2.96 9.52 -25.96
N PRO A 430 3.06 8.43 -25.17
CA PRO A 430 3.89 8.38 -23.95
C PRO A 430 5.40 8.53 -24.23
N ARG A 431 6.21 8.93 -23.24
CA ARG A 431 7.68 8.69 -23.21
C ARG A 431 8.09 8.34 -21.78
N GLY A 432 9.02 7.40 -21.67
CA GLY A 432 9.37 6.52 -20.53
C GLY A 432 9.29 5.07 -21.02
N LEU A 433 10.19 4.16 -20.57
CA LEU A 433 10.40 2.83 -21.21
C LEU A 433 10.21 2.90 -22.75
N GLU A 434 10.85 3.92 -23.36
CA GLU A 434 10.32 4.65 -24.52
C GLU A 434 10.08 3.75 -25.73
N ALA A 435 10.98 2.79 -25.99
CA ALA A 435 10.84 1.90 -27.14
C ALA A 435 9.62 0.97 -27.04
N LEU A 436 9.27 0.51 -25.83
CA LEU A 436 8.19 -0.45 -25.59
C LEU A 436 6.84 0.27 -25.55
N MET A 437 6.78 1.44 -24.92
CA MET A 437 5.59 2.30 -24.91
C MET A 437 5.34 2.96 -26.27
N ASP A 438 6.38 3.38 -27.02
CA ASP A 438 6.23 3.95 -28.37
C ASP A 438 5.82 2.87 -29.38
N LYS A 439 6.32 1.63 -29.29
CA LYS A 439 5.82 0.52 -30.14
C LYS A 439 4.38 0.15 -29.81
N ALA A 440 4.02 0.06 -28.52
CA ALA A 440 2.64 -0.17 -28.10
C ALA A 440 1.69 0.97 -28.54
N ALA A 441 2.07 2.23 -28.30
CA ALA A 441 1.27 3.40 -28.67
C ALA A 441 1.18 3.60 -30.20
N SER A 442 2.27 3.39 -30.95
CA SER A 442 2.29 3.59 -32.41
C SER A 442 1.42 2.59 -33.17
N TYR A 443 1.21 1.37 -32.65
CA TYR A 443 0.30 0.40 -33.26
C TYR A 443 -1.15 0.55 -32.78
N MET A 444 -1.34 0.86 -31.50
CA MET A 444 -2.69 0.98 -30.91
C MET A 444 -3.42 2.27 -31.31
N GLY A 445 -2.70 3.30 -31.77
CA GLY A 445 -3.14 4.67 -32.09
C GLY A 445 -4.41 4.85 -32.94
N ALA A 446 -4.66 4.00 -33.93
CA ALA A 446 -5.77 4.25 -34.87
C ALA A 446 -6.86 3.17 -34.86
N ARG A 447 -6.50 1.91 -34.59
CA ARG A 447 -7.42 0.76 -34.72
C ARG A 447 -8.15 0.43 -33.41
N LEU A 448 -7.46 0.53 -32.27
CA LEU A 448 -8.04 0.23 -30.95
C LEU A 448 -8.87 1.39 -30.39
N PHE A 449 -8.50 2.66 -30.64
CA PHE A 449 -9.25 3.83 -30.18
C PHE A 449 -10.72 3.82 -30.65
N GLY A 450 -10.97 3.42 -31.90
CA GLY A 450 -12.32 3.26 -32.42
C GLY A 450 -13.11 2.12 -31.74
N GLN A 451 -12.44 1.03 -31.36
CA GLN A 451 -13.06 -0.09 -30.66
C GLN A 451 -13.37 0.26 -29.19
N LEU A 452 -12.46 0.98 -28.52
CA LEU A 452 -12.56 1.37 -27.11
C LEU A 452 -13.72 2.32 -26.81
N ALA A 453 -14.04 3.24 -27.73
CA ALA A 453 -15.13 4.19 -27.56
C ALA A 453 -16.50 3.53 -27.29
N SER A 454 -16.66 2.26 -27.69
CA SER A 454 -17.90 1.49 -27.53
C SER A 454 -17.93 0.55 -26.32
N LYS A 455 -16.81 0.35 -25.61
CA LYS A 455 -16.71 -0.63 -24.51
C LYS A 455 -17.05 -0.01 -23.16
N SER A 456 -17.61 -0.83 -22.27
CA SER A 456 -17.77 -0.47 -20.87
C SER A 456 -16.43 -0.47 -20.11
N PRO A 457 -16.31 0.28 -19.00
CA PRO A 457 -15.10 0.30 -18.19
C PRO A 457 -14.73 -1.11 -17.69
N SER A 458 -15.73 -1.89 -17.25
CA SER A 458 -15.53 -3.26 -16.77
C SER A 458 -15.01 -4.21 -17.86
N GLU A 459 -15.41 -4.05 -19.12
CA GLU A 459 -14.85 -4.82 -20.24
C GLU A 459 -13.37 -4.49 -20.49
N VAL A 460 -12.99 -3.22 -20.41
CA VAL A 460 -11.59 -2.77 -20.56
C VAL A 460 -10.73 -3.35 -19.43
N LEU A 461 -11.21 -3.28 -18.18
CA LEU A 461 -10.51 -3.82 -17.03
C LEU A 461 -10.40 -5.35 -17.08
N SER A 462 -11.47 -6.05 -17.47
CA SER A 462 -11.45 -7.50 -17.66
C SER A 462 -10.43 -7.93 -18.71
N ALA A 463 -10.32 -7.17 -19.82
CA ALA A 463 -9.29 -7.41 -20.82
C ALA A 463 -7.89 -7.19 -20.23
N LEU A 464 -7.63 -6.07 -19.55
CA LEU A 464 -6.33 -5.81 -18.92
C LEU A 464 -5.93 -6.88 -17.90
N ARG A 465 -6.88 -7.38 -17.11
CA ARG A 465 -6.67 -8.48 -16.17
C ARG A 465 -6.21 -9.74 -16.90
N ALA A 466 -6.97 -10.16 -17.91
CA ALA A 466 -6.64 -11.35 -18.70
C ALA A 466 -5.26 -11.21 -19.37
N LEU A 467 -4.94 -10.02 -19.89
CA LEU A 467 -3.64 -9.73 -20.47
C LEU A 467 -2.51 -9.88 -19.46
N GLU A 468 -2.63 -9.28 -18.28
CA GLU A 468 -1.62 -9.34 -17.24
C GLU A 468 -1.42 -10.77 -16.71
N GLU A 469 -2.51 -11.51 -16.47
CA GLU A 469 -2.47 -12.92 -16.06
C GLU A 469 -1.84 -13.82 -17.12
N GLY A 470 -2.27 -13.66 -18.37
CA GLY A 470 -1.77 -14.42 -19.51
C GLY A 470 -0.28 -14.17 -19.74
N LEU A 471 0.16 -12.91 -19.68
CA LEU A 471 1.58 -12.53 -19.78
C LEU A 471 2.38 -13.12 -18.62
N THR A 472 1.90 -12.95 -17.39
CA THR A 472 2.55 -13.45 -16.17
C THR A 472 2.84 -14.93 -16.30
N PHE A 473 1.80 -15.71 -16.60
CA PHE A 473 1.92 -17.15 -16.66
C PHE A 473 2.75 -17.62 -17.86
N SER A 474 2.62 -16.96 -19.02
CA SER A 474 3.42 -17.27 -20.21
C SER A 474 4.91 -17.02 -20.00
N ILE A 475 5.26 -15.91 -19.34
CA ILE A 475 6.65 -15.57 -19.02
C ILE A 475 7.23 -16.58 -18.02
N ARG A 476 6.51 -16.90 -16.93
CA ARG A 476 6.95 -17.91 -15.95
C ARG A 476 7.24 -19.25 -16.61
N PHE A 477 6.31 -19.72 -17.44
CA PHE A 477 6.44 -20.99 -18.14
C PHE A 477 7.63 -20.99 -19.10
N ALA A 478 7.76 -19.95 -19.92
CA ALA A 478 8.86 -19.83 -20.88
C ALA A 478 10.21 -19.77 -20.18
N TYR A 479 10.35 -18.94 -19.14
CA TYR A 479 11.59 -18.81 -18.40
C TYR A 479 12.01 -20.12 -17.72
N GLY A 480 11.06 -20.85 -17.12
CA GLY A 480 11.34 -22.15 -16.50
C GLY A 480 11.82 -23.22 -17.48
N GLY A 481 11.40 -23.17 -18.74
CA GLY A 481 11.80 -24.13 -19.79
C GLY A 481 13.01 -23.69 -20.62
N CYS A 482 13.17 -22.39 -20.87
CA CYS A 482 14.16 -21.83 -21.80
C CYS A 482 15.36 -21.18 -21.09
N GLY A 483 15.26 -20.87 -19.79
CA GLY A 483 16.23 -20.02 -19.12
C GLY A 483 16.37 -18.66 -19.80
N CYS A 484 17.60 -18.27 -20.15
CA CYS A 484 17.90 -17.03 -20.88
C CYS A 484 18.14 -17.23 -22.38
N ASP A 485 17.64 -18.33 -22.98
CA ASP A 485 17.68 -18.49 -24.45
C ASP A 485 16.62 -17.58 -25.11
N LYS A 486 17.07 -16.54 -25.80
CA LYS A 486 16.21 -15.51 -26.38
C LYS A 486 15.16 -16.07 -27.37
N GLU A 487 15.57 -16.91 -28.31
CA GLU A 487 14.66 -17.41 -29.34
C GLU A 487 13.64 -18.38 -28.75
N CYS A 488 14.08 -19.26 -27.85
CA CYS A 488 13.18 -20.13 -27.09
C CYS A 488 12.18 -19.32 -26.26
N LEU A 489 12.62 -18.28 -25.54
CA LEU A 489 11.74 -17.41 -24.76
C LEU A 489 10.68 -16.76 -25.65
N LYS A 490 11.10 -16.13 -26.75
CA LYS A 490 10.21 -15.48 -27.72
C LYS A 490 9.14 -16.45 -28.24
N GLU A 491 9.55 -17.62 -28.72
CA GLU A 491 8.62 -18.63 -29.27
C GLU A 491 7.68 -19.19 -28.20
N SER A 492 8.21 -19.53 -27.03
CA SER A 492 7.46 -20.13 -25.92
C SER A 492 6.45 -19.16 -25.33
N ILE A 493 6.83 -17.89 -25.10
CA ILE A 493 5.92 -16.82 -24.63
C ILE A 493 4.78 -16.64 -25.63
N THR A 494 5.11 -16.48 -26.92
CA THR A 494 4.10 -16.25 -27.97
C THR A 494 3.11 -17.40 -28.04
N LYS A 495 3.61 -18.64 -28.11
CA LYS A 495 2.77 -19.84 -28.17
C LYS A 495 1.89 -19.96 -26.94
N ARG A 496 2.44 -19.74 -25.74
CA ARG A 496 1.69 -19.89 -24.50
C ARG A 496 0.61 -18.83 -24.36
N LEU A 497 0.94 -17.58 -24.64
CA LEU A 497 0.00 -16.46 -24.57
C LEU A 497 -1.18 -16.66 -25.52
N ARG A 498 -0.93 -17.17 -26.74
CA ARG A 498 -1.98 -17.52 -27.69
C ARG A 498 -2.87 -18.66 -27.20
N MET A 499 -2.33 -19.67 -26.52
CA MET A 499 -3.13 -20.75 -25.94
C MET A 499 -4.01 -20.26 -24.79
N GLU A 500 -3.47 -19.40 -23.91
CA GLU A 500 -4.20 -18.87 -22.76
C GLU A 500 -5.33 -17.91 -23.17
N LEU A 501 -5.05 -17.01 -24.12
CA LEU A 501 -5.95 -15.92 -24.48
C LEU A 501 -6.78 -16.20 -25.75
N GLY A 502 -6.32 -17.11 -26.61
CA GLY A 502 -6.89 -17.30 -27.95
C GLY A 502 -8.28 -17.94 -27.98
N ALA A 503 -8.63 -18.78 -27.00
CA ALA A 503 -9.93 -19.47 -26.95
C ALA A 503 -11.04 -18.69 -26.22
N SER A 504 -10.66 -17.69 -25.40
CA SER A 504 -11.54 -17.07 -24.41
C SER A 504 -11.55 -15.52 -24.46
N GLY A 505 -10.65 -14.90 -25.23
CA GLY A 505 -10.46 -13.45 -25.22
C GLY A 505 -11.44 -12.69 -26.11
N GLY A 506 -12.11 -11.67 -25.54
CA GLY A 506 -12.91 -10.70 -26.29
C GLY A 506 -12.10 -9.89 -27.32
N GLU A 507 -12.77 -9.06 -28.11
CA GLU A 507 -12.19 -8.32 -29.24
C GLU A 507 -10.92 -7.51 -28.91
N LEU A 508 -10.85 -6.93 -27.71
CA LEU A 508 -9.67 -6.20 -27.20
C LEU A 508 -8.46 -7.12 -27.01
N VAL A 509 -8.68 -8.31 -26.45
CA VAL A 509 -7.63 -9.31 -26.21
C VAL A 509 -7.11 -9.87 -27.55
N GLN A 510 -8.01 -10.10 -28.52
CA GLN A 510 -7.59 -10.54 -29.86
C GLN A 510 -6.75 -9.47 -30.56
N SER A 511 -7.16 -8.21 -30.47
CA SER A 511 -6.41 -7.08 -31.05
C SER A 511 -5.03 -6.93 -30.40
N PHE A 512 -4.93 -7.17 -29.09
CA PHE A 512 -3.66 -7.26 -28.39
C PHE A 512 -2.80 -8.41 -28.91
N LEU A 513 -3.35 -9.63 -29.07
CA LEU A 513 -2.59 -10.79 -29.54
C LEU A 513 -2.04 -10.56 -30.95
N GLU A 514 -2.84 -9.98 -31.84
CA GLU A 514 -2.39 -9.61 -33.18
C GLU A 514 -1.21 -8.63 -33.14
N HIS A 515 -1.27 -7.61 -32.27
CA HIS A 515 -0.17 -6.67 -32.07
C HIS A 515 1.07 -7.35 -31.48
N PHE A 516 0.88 -8.17 -30.46
CA PHE A 516 1.95 -8.87 -29.74
C PHE A 516 2.77 -9.76 -30.69
N GLU A 517 2.09 -10.44 -31.63
CA GLU A 517 2.71 -11.29 -32.65
C GLU A 517 3.38 -10.49 -33.78
N ARG A 518 2.74 -9.41 -34.26
CA ARG A 518 3.20 -8.69 -35.47
C ARG A 518 4.35 -7.73 -35.21
N ASP A 519 4.39 -7.07 -34.06
CA ASP A 519 5.26 -5.91 -33.85
C ASP A 519 6.44 -6.20 -32.92
N SER A 520 6.95 -7.43 -32.95
CA SER A 520 8.14 -7.85 -32.19
C SER A 520 8.02 -7.65 -30.67
N VAL A 521 6.81 -7.59 -30.11
CA VAL A 521 6.61 -7.38 -28.65
C VAL A 521 7.15 -8.58 -27.87
N ALA A 522 6.90 -9.80 -28.34
CA ALA A 522 7.48 -11.02 -27.77
C ALA A 522 9.01 -11.03 -27.79
N GLU A 523 9.60 -10.52 -28.87
CA GLU A 523 11.07 -10.44 -29.02
C GLU A 523 11.67 -9.41 -28.08
N MET A 524 11.04 -8.24 -27.96
CA MET A 524 11.43 -7.20 -27.01
C MET A 524 11.31 -7.69 -25.56
N LEU A 525 10.25 -8.44 -25.23
CA LEU A 525 10.09 -9.03 -23.91
C LEU A 525 11.16 -10.08 -23.63
N ALA A 526 11.51 -10.91 -24.61
CA ALA A 526 12.63 -11.84 -24.49
C ALA A 526 13.97 -11.10 -24.30
N ASP A 527 14.21 -10.02 -25.03
CA ASP A 527 15.37 -9.14 -24.84
C ASP A 527 15.44 -8.60 -23.42
N LEU A 528 14.34 -8.04 -22.90
CA LEU A 528 14.29 -7.53 -21.53
C LEU A 528 14.60 -8.60 -20.48
N ILE A 529 14.06 -9.82 -20.64
CA ILE A 529 14.31 -10.94 -19.73
C ILE A 529 15.78 -11.36 -19.76
N VAL A 530 16.37 -11.48 -20.96
CA VAL A 530 17.78 -11.89 -21.13
C VAL A 530 18.74 -10.81 -20.65
N GLU A 531 18.46 -9.55 -20.96
CA GLU A 531 19.33 -8.40 -20.68
C GLU A 531 19.25 -7.92 -19.23
N HIS A 532 18.09 -7.96 -18.58
CA HIS A 532 17.94 -7.42 -17.22
C HIS A 532 17.72 -8.49 -16.16
N GLY A 533 17.57 -9.74 -16.59
CA GLY A 533 17.04 -10.78 -15.74
C GLY A 533 15.57 -10.52 -15.38
N GLY A 534 15.09 -11.30 -14.43
CA GLY A 534 13.70 -11.24 -14.01
C GLY A 534 12.83 -12.29 -14.69
N ASP A 535 11.76 -12.58 -13.99
CA ASP A 535 10.72 -13.53 -14.30
C ASP A 535 9.51 -12.74 -14.85
N ASP A 536 8.35 -12.93 -14.26
CA ASP A 536 7.07 -12.39 -14.69
C ASP A 536 6.78 -10.96 -14.24
N VAL A 537 7.68 -10.30 -13.50
CA VAL A 537 7.57 -8.87 -13.17
C VAL A 537 7.42 -7.97 -14.41
N TRP A 538 7.90 -8.41 -15.58
CA TRP A 538 7.74 -7.71 -16.85
C TRP A 538 6.29 -7.68 -17.36
N ALA A 539 5.43 -8.60 -16.89
CA ALA A 539 4.00 -8.60 -17.21
C ALA A 539 3.32 -7.33 -16.70
N VAL A 540 3.62 -6.88 -15.48
CA VAL A 540 3.05 -5.66 -14.89
C VAL A 540 3.51 -4.42 -15.65
N VAL A 541 4.77 -4.40 -16.11
CA VAL A 541 5.31 -3.29 -16.92
C VAL A 541 4.59 -3.20 -18.26
N LEU A 542 4.42 -4.32 -18.95
CA LEU A 542 3.65 -4.39 -20.19
C LEU A 542 2.20 -3.99 -19.95
N ALA A 543 1.52 -4.59 -18.97
CA ALA A 543 0.14 -4.26 -18.62
C ALA A 543 -0.04 -2.78 -18.29
N SER A 544 0.91 -2.16 -17.59
CA SER A 544 0.92 -0.72 -17.31
C SER A 544 1.08 0.12 -18.58
N ALA A 545 1.90 -0.31 -19.53
CA ALA A 545 2.05 0.36 -20.83
C ALA A 545 0.74 0.29 -21.65
N TYR A 546 0.09 -0.87 -21.69
CA TYR A 546 -1.22 -1.00 -22.34
C TYR A 546 -2.28 -0.18 -21.61
N ALA A 547 -2.33 -0.25 -20.28
CA ALA A 547 -3.23 0.54 -19.47
C ALA A 547 -3.03 2.04 -19.74
N ALA A 548 -1.80 2.57 -19.82
CA ALA A 548 -1.56 3.98 -20.14
C ALA A 548 -2.20 4.42 -21.47
N VAL A 549 -2.21 3.56 -22.47
CA VAL A 549 -2.86 3.84 -23.77
C VAL A 549 -4.38 3.73 -23.65
N LEU A 550 -4.89 2.62 -23.11
CA LEU A 550 -6.33 2.38 -22.97
C LEU A 550 -7.00 3.42 -22.06
N MET A 551 -6.28 3.91 -21.06
CA MET A 551 -6.80 4.79 -20.03
C MET A 551 -6.88 6.26 -20.45
N SER A 552 -6.35 6.61 -21.61
CA SER A 552 -6.53 7.94 -22.21
C SER A 552 -7.98 8.22 -22.62
N GLU A 553 -8.73 7.18 -23.01
CA GLU A 553 -10.16 7.25 -23.41
C GLU A 553 -11.09 6.48 -22.47
N PHE A 554 -10.55 5.91 -21.39
CA PHE A 554 -11.32 5.19 -20.39
C PHE A 554 -12.19 6.15 -19.58
N LYS A 555 -13.48 5.81 -19.47
CA LYS A 555 -14.48 6.64 -18.78
C LYS A 555 -14.97 5.93 -17.53
N PRO A 556 -14.25 6.01 -16.40
CA PRO A 556 -14.69 5.41 -15.14
C PRO A 556 -16.00 6.06 -14.68
N ASP A 557 -16.71 5.40 -13.77
CA ASP A 557 -17.93 5.97 -13.21
C ASP A 557 -17.58 7.11 -12.24
N ILE A 558 -16.60 6.88 -11.36
CA ILE A 558 -16.20 7.84 -10.32
C ILE A 558 -14.67 8.03 -10.35
N ILE A 559 -14.20 9.26 -10.13
CA ILE A 559 -12.77 9.54 -9.89
C ILE A 559 -12.60 10.20 -8.53
N VAL A 560 -11.83 9.58 -7.62
CA VAL A 560 -11.55 10.10 -6.27
C VAL A 560 -10.04 10.11 -6.04
N THR A 561 -9.45 11.25 -5.63
CA THR A 561 -7.98 11.33 -5.53
C THR A 561 -7.45 12.54 -4.73
N ASN A 562 -6.17 12.47 -4.39
CA ASN A 562 -5.34 13.59 -3.95
C ASN A 562 -4.19 13.81 -4.96
N PRO A 563 -4.36 14.69 -5.97
CA PRO A 563 -3.36 14.96 -7.00
C PRO A 563 -2.17 15.79 -6.47
N PRO A 564 -1.05 15.85 -7.21
CA PRO A 564 0.10 16.68 -6.85
C PRO A 564 -0.20 18.20 -6.92
N TRP A 565 0.11 18.93 -5.84
CA TRP A 565 -0.10 20.40 -5.74
C TRP A 565 1.12 21.18 -6.21
N VAL A 566 1.48 21.04 -7.49
CA VAL A 566 2.64 21.73 -8.08
C VAL A 566 2.19 22.96 -8.86
N PRO A 567 2.70 24.17 -8.57
CA PRO A 567 2.39 25.35 -9.35
C PRO A 567 2.66 25.15 -10.84
N VAL A 568 1.77 25.61 -11.71
CA VAL A 568 1.91 25.46 -13.17
C VAL A 568 3.23 26.07 -13.67
N THR A 569 3.71 27.13 -13.03
CA THR A 569 4.97 27.81 -13.35
C THR A 569 6.22 26.99 -13.00
N GLU A 570 6.10 26.04 -12.07
CA GLU A 570 7.21 25.23 -11.56
C GLU A 570 7.22 23.82 -12.16
N TYR A 571 6.14 23.41 -12.81
CA TYR A 571 6.02 22.08 -13.39
C TYR A 571 6.82 21.93 -14.70
N LYS A 572 7.96 21.21 -14.62
CA LYS A 572 8.95 21.08 -15.72
C LYS A 572 8.81 19.81 -16.57
N ALA A 573 7.63 19.20 -16.66
CA ALA A 573 7.46 17.99 -17.47
C ALA A 573 7.51 18.29 -18.99
N PRO A 574 7.92 17.32 -19.84
CA PRO A 574 7.99 17.49 -21.30
C PRO A 574 6.67 17.94 -21.96
N TYR A 575 5.54 17.63 -21.32
CA TYR A 575 4.19 17.92 -21.79
C TYR A 575 3.53 19.11 -21.06
N ALA A 576 4.24 19.82 -20.19
CA ALA A 576 3.70 20.94 -19.40
C ALA A 576 3.00 21.99 -20.27
N LYS A 577 3.55 22.32 -21.47
CA LYS A 577 2.92 23.26 -22.41
C LYS A 577 1.51 22.84 -22.85
N ARG A 578 1.22 21.55 -22.93
CA ARG A 578 -0.11 21.04 -23.30
C ARG A 578 -1.11 21.22 -22.16
N ILE A 579 -0.68 20.97 -20.92
CA ILE A 579 -1.45 21.29 -19.70
C ILE A 579 -1.76 22.80 -19.68
N THR A 580 -0.75 23.65 -19.86
CA THR A 580 -0.92 25.12 -19.93
C THR A 580 -1.94 25.50 -21.01
N LYS A 581 -1.82 24.93 -22.22
CA LYS A 581 -2.74 25.19 -23.34
C LYS A 581 -4.18 24.76 -23.03
N TYR A 582 -4.35 23.60 -22.40
CA TYR A 582 -5.64 23.09 -21.96
C TYR A 582 -6.29 24.04 -20.96
N MET A 583 -5.60 24.36 -19.86
CA MET A 583 -6.12 25.26 -18.83
C MET A 583 -6.42 26.66 -19.38
N LEU A 584 -5.53 27.23 -20.21
CA LEU A 584 -5.75 28.53 -20.83
C LEU A 584 -7.01 28.58 -21.68
N ARG A 585 -7.35 27.50 -22.39
CA ARG A 585 -8.56 27.43 -23.21
C ARG A 585 -9.81 27.67 -22.36
N HIS A 586 -9.92 26.99 -21.22
CA HIS A 586 -11.07 27.09 -20.32
C HIS A 586 -11.06 28.38 -19.51
N ILE A 587 -9.90 28.80 -18.99
CA ILE A 587 -9.78 30.04 -18.21
C ILE A 587 -10.11 31.26 -19.08
N LYS A 588 -9.58 31.32 -20.32
CA LYS A 588 -9.83 32.43 -21.25
C LYS A 588 -11.30 32.62 -21.59
N ALA A 589 -12.09 31.54 -21.59
CA ALA A 589 -13.54 31.62 -21.84
C ALA A 589 -14.29 32.46 -20.78
N VAL A 590 -13.73 32.62 -19.58
CA VAL A 590 -14.37 33.35 -18.47
C VAL A 590 -13.71 34.70 -18.20
N VAL A 591 -12.38 34.79 -18.21
CA VAL A 591 -11.64 36.02 -17.80
C VAL A 591 -10.93 36.75 -18.93
N GLY A 592 -11.05 36.27 -20.17
CA GLY A 592 -10.52 36.94 -21.36
C GLY A 592 -9.01 37.22 -21.28
N ALA A 593 -8.62 38.49 -21.41
CA ALA A 593 -7.23 38.92 -21.48
C ALA A 593 -6.40 38.61 -20.21
N ARG A 594 -7.03 38.40 -19.06
CA ARG A 594 -6.34 38.11 -17.78
C ARG A 594 -5.95 36.65 -17.60
N ALA A 595 -6.28 35.77 -18.56
CA ALA A 595 -6.12 34.32 -18.42
C ALA A 595 -4.70 33.86 -18.05
N ALA A 596 -3.66 34.48 -18.64
CA ALA A 596 -2.28 34.12 -18.33
C ALA A 596 -1.88 34.45 -16.88
N SER A 597 -2.32 35.60 -16.36
CA SER A 597 -2.08 36.01 -14.97
C SER A 597 -2.85 35.13 -13.99
N VAL A 598 -4.06 34.70 -14.35
CA VAL A 598 -4.87 33.78 -13.54
C VAL A 598 -4.23 32.40 -13.50
N LEU A 599 -3.77 31.89 -14.65
CA LEU A 599 -3.07 30.62 -14.75
C LEU A 599 -1.78 30.56 -13.93
N ALA A 600 -1.04 31.68 -13.84
CA ALA A 600 0.21 31.74 -13.08
C ALA A 600 0.02 31.47 -11.57
N GLY A 601 -1.19 31.66 -11.04
CA GLY A 601 -1.54 31.29 -9.66
C GLY A 601 -2.20 29.93 -9.52
N ALA A 602 -2.30 29.15 -10.60
CA ALA A 602 -2.89 27.82 -10.59
C ALA A 602 -1.84 26.72 -10.40
N ASP A 603 -2.29 25.54 -9.94
CA ASP A 603 -1.50 24.32 -9.91
C ASP A 603 -1.94 23.29 -10.98
N ILE A 604 -1.13 22.25 -11.16
CA ILE A 604 -1.43 21.16 -12.10
C ILE A 604 -2.60 20.28 -11.64
N ALA A 605 -2.92 20.26 -10.34
CA ALA A 605 -4.09 19.56 -9.82
C ALA A 605 -5.38 20.08 -10.45
N LEU A 606 -5.45 21.37 -10.78
CA LEU A 606 -6.60 21.92 -11.50
C LEU A 606 -6.74 21.37 -12.92
N ALA A 607 -5.65 21.08 -13.63
CA ALA A 607 -5.72 20.44 -14.94
C ALA A 607 -6.22 18.99 -14.83
N ALA A 608 -5.72 18.26 -13.82
CA ALA A 608 -6.17 16.91 -13.51
C ALA A 608 -7.66 16.86 -13.14
N LEU A 609 -8.14 17.83 -12.35
CA LEU A 609 -9.56 17.99 -12.03
C LEU A 609 -10.39 18.18 -13.30
N GLY A 610 -9.98 19.08 -14.20
CA GLY A 610 -10.68 19.32 -15.46
C GLY A 610 -10.77 18.08 -16.34
N LYS A 611 -9.67 17.33 -16.49
CA LYS A 611 -9.69 16.07 -17.23
C LYS A 611 -10.53 15.00 -16.56
N SER A 612 -10.49 14.91 -15.25
CA SER A 612 -11.33 13.96 -14.50
C SER A 612 -12.81 14.29 -14.66
N VAL A 613 -13.17 15.58 -14.64
CA VAL A 613 -14.52 16.05 -14.95
C VAL A 613 -14.91 15.77 -16.40
N GLU A 614 -13.99 15.68 -17.36
CA GLU A 614 -14.34 15.24 -18.72
C GLU A 614 -14.59 13.72 -18.81
N LEU A 615 -13.79 12.93 -18.08
CA LEU A 615 -13.76 11.47 -18.19
C LEU A 615 -14.81 10.74 -17.33
N ALA A 616 -15.01 11.16 -16.08
CA ALA A 616 -15.88 10.47 -15.13
C ALA A 616 -17.36 10.52 -15.58
N ARG A 617 -18.09 9.41 -15.46
CA ARG A 617 -19.51 9.36 -15.87
C ARG A 617 -20.43 9.96 -14.83
N GLU A 618 -20.25 9.59 -13.56
CA GLU A 618 -21.12 9.98 -12.45
C GLU A 618 -20.56 11.13 -11.62
N GLY A 619 -19.26 11.15 -11.33
CA GLY A 619 -18.70 12.26 -10.56
C GLY A 619 -17.22 12.17 -10.21
N VAL A 620 -16.73 13.25 -9.61
CA VAL A 620 -15.33 13.35 -9.15
C VAL A 620 -15.24 13.94 -7.75
N ALA A 621 -14.27 13.50 -6.94
CA ALA A 621 -13.90 14.16 -5.70
C ALA A 621 -12.37 14.33 -5.61
N PHE A 622 -11.92 15.55 -5.34
CA PHE A 622 -10.51 15.91 -5.36
C PHE A 622 -10.15 16.62 -4.06
N VAL A 623 -9.05 16.20 -3.42
CA VAL A 623 -8.34 17.05 -2.47
C VAL A 623 -7.53 18.07 -3.29
N MET A 624 -7.59 19.33 -2.91
CA MET A 624 -6.89 20.42 -3.58
C MET A 624 -6.17 21.28 -2.54
N ASN A 625 -5.13 21.99 -2.95
CA ASN A 625 -4.64 23.11 -2.18
C ASN A 625 -5.78 24.13 -1.97
N ARG A 626 -6.01 24.58 -0.72
CA ARG A 626 -7.06 25.55 -0.39
C ARG A 626 -6.99 26.83 -1.24
N GLU A 627 -5.78 27.25 -1.63
CA GLU A 627 -5.53 28.41 -2.49
C GLU A 627 -6.10 28.26 -3.92
N GLN A 628 -6.48 27.04 -4.31
CA GLN A 628 -7.03 26.73 -5.63
C GLN A 628 -8.55 26.65 -5.65
N LEU A 629 -9.23 26.31 -4.56
CA LEU A 629 -10.68 26.12 -4.56
C LEU A 629 -11.43 27.26 -3.90
N PHE A 630 -11.24 27.45 -2.60
CA PHE A 630 -12.05 28.35 -1.81
C PHE A 630 -11.41 28.60 -0.45
N CYS A 631 -11.50 29.84 0.05
CA CYS A 631 -11.16 30.22 1.41
C CYS A 631 -12.27 31.09 1.96
N HIS A 632 -12.98 30.64 3.01
CA HIS A 632 -14.10 31.39 3.57
C HIS A 632 -13.67 32.68 4.31
N ARG A 633 -12.36 32.86 4.59
CA ARG A 633 -11.83 33.94 5.45
C ARG A 633 -11.03 35.03 4.72
N SER A 634 -10.72 34.89 3.42
CA SER A 634 -9.80 35.78 2.69
C SER A 634 -10.22 36.00 1.23
N PRO A 635 -9.91 37.16 0.60
CA PRO A 635 -10.22 37.42 -0.80
C PRO A 635 -9.63 36.41 -1.81
N MET A 636 -10.30 36.30 -2.96
CA MET A 636 -10.04 35.30 -4.01
C MET A 636 -8.64 35.46 -4.63
N GLN A 637 -7.75 34.49 -4.36
CA GLN A 637 -6.48 34.35 -5.06
C GLN A 637 -6.69 33.91 -6.52
N ALA A 638 -5.65 34.10 -7.36
CA ALA A 638 -5.71 33.75 -8.78
C ALA A 638 -6.06 32.26 -9.03
N GLY A 639 -5.62 31.34 -8.17
CA GLY A 639 -5.95 29.92 -8.22
C GLY A 639 -7.46 29.65 -8.13
N VAL A 640 -8.14 30.25 -7.14
CA VAL A 640 -9.61 30.19 -6.99
C VAL A 640 -10.34 30.64 -8.26
N VAL A 641 -9.89 31.74 -8.87
CA VAL A 641 -10.48 32.24 -10.13
C VAL A 641 -10.22 31.26 -11.28
N ALA A 642 -9.04 30.63 -11.33
CA ALA A 642 -8.72 29.62 -12.32
C ALA A 642 -9.64 28.41 -12.20
N ALA A 643 -9.84 27.90 -10.97
CA ALA A 643 -10.70 26.75 -10.72
C ALA A 643 -12.16 27.02 -11.05
N TYR A 644 -12.69 28.16 -10.60
CA TYR A 644 -14.04 28.60 -10.98
C TYR A 644 -14.19 28.70 -12.50
N SER A 645 -13.21 29.30 -13.18
CA SER A 645 -13.26 29.49 -14.64
C SER A 645 -13.27 28.14 -15.38
N LEU A 646 -12.44 27.20 -14.94
CA LEU A 646 -12.36 25.87 -15.52
C LEU A 646 -13.66 25.08 -15.29
N LEU A 647 -14.13 24.98 -14.04
CA LEU A 647 -15.37 24.27 -13.71
C LEU A 647 -16.58 24.89 -14.40
N ARG A 648 -16.69 26.23 -14.45
CA ARG A 648 -17.77 26.92 -15.17
C ARG A 648 -17.73 26.64 -16.67
N SER A 649 -16.54 26.58 -17.26
CA SER A 649 -16.40 26.26 -18.68
C SER A 649 -16.80 24.82 -19.01
N LEU A 650 -16.60 23.87 -18.08
CA LEU A 650 -16.88 22.45 -18.31
C LEU A 650 -18.31 22.04 -17.92
N LEU A 651 -18.84 22.63 -16.84
CA LEU A 651 -20.11 22.24 -16.22
C LEU A 651 -21.23 23.28 -16.44
N GLY A 652 -20.94 24.41 -17.08
CA GLY A 652 -21.93 25.45 -17.34
C GLY A 652 -23.11 24.89 -18.13
N GLY A 653 -24.29 24.90 -17.53
CA GLY A 653 -25.54 24.44 -18.17
C GLY A 653 -25.76 22.92 -18.14
N THR A 654 -24.92 22.13 -17.46
CA THR A 654 -25.09 20.67 -17.39
C THR A 654 -25.99 20.20 -16.24
N GLY A 655 -26.35 21.09 -15.31
CA GLY A 655 -27.10 20.73 -14.10
C GLY A 655 -26.27 19.97 -13.04
N ALA A 656 -24.95 19.87 -13.22
CA ALA A 656 -24.07 19.22 -12.25
C ALA A 656 -24.04 19.97 -10.91
N GLU A 657 -24.04 19.22 -9.81
CA GLU A 657 -23.85 19.76 -8.47
C GLU A 657 -22.35 19.84 -8.16
N VAL A 658 -21.90 20.98 -7.63
CA VAL A 658 -20.50 21.20 -7.21
C VAL A 658 -20.50 21.58 -5.74
N LEU A 659 -19.92 20.73 -4.90
CA LEU A 659 -19.74 20.94 -3.47
C LEU A 659 -18.28 21.32 -3.20
N LEU A 660 -18.07 22.32 -2.35
CA LEU A 660 -16.76 22.79 -1.94
C LEU A 660 -16.65 22.74 -0.42
N TYR A 661 -15.64 22.05 0.09
CA TYR A 661 -15.34 21.95 1.51
C TYR A 661 -14.01 22.65 1.81
N ASP A 662 -14.02 23.56 2.77
CA ASP A 662 -12.81 24.22 3.28
C ASP A 662 -12.39 23.50 4.57
N ILE A 663 -11.15 23.00 4.61
CA ILE A 663 -10.58 22.39 5.80
C ILE A 663 -9.70 23.44 6.47
N ASP A 664 -10.17 23.98 7.59
CA ASP A 664 -9.57 25.15 8.23
C ASP A 664 -8.40 24.81 9.19
N PHE A 665 -7.80 23.64 9.01
CA PHE A 665 -6.58 23.19 9.69
C PHE A 665 -5.65 22.44 8.73
N ASP A 666 -4.39 22.32 9.13
CA ASP A 666 -3.37 21.57 8.39
C ASP A 666 -3.54 20.07 8.60
N ALA A 667 -4.40 19.45 7.79
CA ALA A 667 -4.71 18.02 7.88
C ALA A 667 -3.50 17.10 7.65
N PHE A 668 -2.46 17.60 6.97
CA PHE A 668 -1.30 16.82 6.56
C PHE A 668 -0.03 17.16 7.35
N GLY A 669 -0.03 18.25 8.13
CA GLY A 669 1.10 18.67 8.97
C GLY A 669 2.26 19.31 8.20
N HIS A 670 2.01 19.87 7.01
CA HIS A 670 3.04 20.47 6.14
C HIS A 670 2.87 21.97 5.87
N GLY A 671 1.96 22.63 6.57
CA GLY A 671 1.73 24.07 6.51
C GLY A 671 0.84 24.55 5.36
N VAL A 672 0.29 23.65 4.53
CA VAL A 672 -0.64 24.00 3.45
C VAL A 672 -1.98 23.33 3.72
N TYR A 673 -3.04 24.13 3.79
CA TYR A 673 -4.35 23.64 4.20
C TYR A 673 -5.07 23.08 2.97
N PRO A 674 -5.77 21.93 3.09
CA PRO A 674 -6.54 21.41 1.98
C PRO A 674 -7.91 22.06 1.83
N ALA A 675 -8.47 21.89 0.66
CA ALA A 675 -9.89 22.01 0.38
C ALA A 675 -10.33 20.77 -0.43
N VAL A 676 -11.62 20.48 -0.46
CA VAL A 676 -12.18 19.40 -1.27
C VAL A 676 -13.18 19.96 -2.26
N VAL A 677 -13.14 19.47 -3.49
CA VAL A 677 -14.21 19.67 -4.47
C VAL A 677 -14.85 18.33 -4.79
N VAL A 678 -16.18 18.29 -4.78
CA VAL A 678 -16.97 17.14 -5.23
C VAL A 678 -17.90 17.61 -6.33
N VAL A 679 -17.81 16.98 -7.49
CA VAL A 679 -18.70 17.21 -8.63
C VAL A 679 -19.57 15.98 -8.84
N LYS A 680 -20.89 16.15 -8.84
CA LYS A 680 -21.85 15.11 -9.20
C LYS A 680 -22.53 15.48 -10.51
N LYS A 681 -22.36 14.63 -11.51
CA LYS A 681 -23.06 14.72 -12.80
C LYS A 681 -24.39 14.00 -12.64
N GLY A 682 -25.49 14.73 -12.79
CA GLY A 682 -26.81 14.31 -12.29
C GLY A 682 -27.23 12.88 -12.62
N GLY A 683 -27.66 12.16 -11.58
CA GLY A 683 -28.90 11.38 -11.66
C GLY A 683 -30.08 12.36 -11.79
N SER A 684 -31.13 11.94 -12.51
CA SER A 684 -32.35 12.73 -12.73
C SER A 684 -32.83 13.43 -11.45
N ALA A 685 -33.02 14.75 -11.53
CA ALA A 685 -33.71 15.56 -10.53
C ALA A 685 -35.14 15.06 -10.27
#